data_AF-A0AAV8BPB0-F1
#
_entry.id   AF-A0AAV8BPB0-F1
#
_cell.length_a   1.000
_cell.length_b   1.000
_cell.length_c   1.000
_cell.angle_alpha   90.00
_cell.angle_beta   90.00
_cell.angle_gamma   90.00
#
_symmetry.space_group_name_H-M   'P 1'
#
loop_
_entity.id
_entity.type
_entity.pdbx_description
1 polymer ?
#
loop_
_entity_poly.entity_id
_entity_poly.type
_entity_poly.pdbx_seq_one_letter_code
_entity_poly.pdbx_strand_id
1 'polypeptide(L)'
;MGSAFRLGAAACWAKTAEVDHDISRDGSHYSLASGILLPSLGAKSNRNLKVSGRFIISPHDRRYRVWKVFLIVLVIYTAWVSPFEFGFLRIATGALAIADNVVNFFFAIDIILTFFVAYLNPKTYDFVNNHKDIALKYLKSWFLLDVISTIPSELARKALPGKLSNYGFFSLLRLWRLRRVSALFARLEKNRDYSYFWVRCAKLVSVTLFAVHCAGCFYYLLADRYKNPEKTWIGSSMPNFHNETLGLRYVTSMYWSITTLTTVGYGDLHAENTGEKIFDIVYMLFNLGLTAYLIGNMTNLVVHSTNRTRKFRDTVHAAMSFAMRNNLPVRLQDQMLSHLTLKFRTVSEGLQQQETMDALPKAIRSSISHHLFFDLVQNAYLFKNVSNDLLFQLVAEMRAEYFAPREEIILQNEAPTDFYIVVTGNLDLVDHSTEIERIVKTAKNGDLVGEIGVLCYKPQLFTVRTRTLSQLLRLDRTSFLNLIQSNVVEGTIIISNLLQHLKEESDSDPTIDTLLKEIENMVTRGRLDLPLTLTFAATREDVKLLQKLLNRNMDPNECDCNNRTPLHIAASKGNEQCVHLLLQHGADPNCRDDDGKGPLGEAIFGSHESVAQLLFSNGATLSAEDNALYTRIATEHNNKGLFESIIKYGGDVTAKFDDGDTALHKAVCNGNIELVEFLLDNKCDMDLSNNHGWTPRQLADQQSHEEIKSIFEARNKQITIVENTEIVPGLITRYRSEPAMRQVQMEDNSATVSPRKMNLNNSVFRVLSLANSNIKGIGMTSTFDKEKVSRSGPRVTISCPQKGKCVGKLVLLPESIEELLKLGEMKFGFAPTRVLTIDGAEIDDVAVIRDGDQLVLAGGDELTENVTHG
;
A
#
# COMPACT_ATOMS: atom_id res chain seq x y z
N MET A 1 -60.91 -22.25 -20.07
CA MET A 1 -61.57 -21.66 -18.88
C MET A 1 -60.48 -21.22 -17.90
N GLY A 2 -60.52 -20.07 -17.24
CA GLY A 2 -61.41 -18.91 -17.44
C GLY A 2 -61.62 -18.11 -16.15
N SER A 3 -61.19 -16.83 -16.15
CA SER A 3 -61.40 -15.82 -15.07
C SER A 3 -60.65 -16.10 -13.74
N ALA A 4 -60.23 -15.12 -12.92
CA ALA A 4 -60.04 -13.68 -13.19
C ALA A 4 -58.92 -13.11 -12.30
N PHE A 5 -58.03 -12.31 -12.88
CA PHE A 5 -57.32 -11.26 -12.13
C PHE A 5 -58.30 -10.09 -11.91
N ARG A 6 -58.37 -9.56 -10.68
CA ARG A 6 -58.98 -8.25 -10.41
C ARG A 6 -57.91 -7.23 -10.08
N LEU A 7 -57.90 -6.11 -10.81
CA LEU A 7 -57.20 -4.91 -10.37
C LEU A 7 -57.97 -4.28 -9.21
N GLY A 8 -57.24 -3.82 -8.20
CA GLY A 8 -57.68 -2.80 -7.25
C GLY A 8 -56.66 -1.67 -7.28
N ALA A 9 -57.13 -0.43 -7.44
CA ALA A 9 -56.27 0.74 -7.56
C ALA A 9 -56.70 1.86 -6.60
N ALA A 10 -55.80 2.83 -6.43
CA ALA A 10 -55.95 4.09 -5.69
C ALA A 10 -55.74 4.07 -4.15
N ALA A 11 -54.83 4.97 -3.75
CA ALA A 11 -54.85 5.81 -2.55
C ALA A 11 -55.01 5.16 -1.15
N CYS A 12 -53.87 5.04 -0.47
CA CYS A 12 -53.76 5.64 0.87
C CYS A 12 -52.40 6.34 1.02
N TRP A 13 -52.40 7.63 1.37
CA TRP A 13 -51.22 8.37 1.84
C TRP A 13 -51.31 8.47 3.35
N ALA A 14 -50.45 7.74 4.07
CA ALA A 14 -50.29 7.89 5.51
C ALA A 14 -48.81 7.79 5.90
N LYS A 15 -48.44 8.43 7.01
CA LYS A 15 -47.09 8.38 7.57
C LYS A 15 -46.94 7.13 8.44
N THR A 16 -45.85 6.39 8.27
CA THR A 16 -45.02 5.97 9.40
C THR A 16 -43.58 6.38 9.11
N ALA A 17 -42.82 6.64 10.17
CA ALA A 17 -41.38 6.82 10.12
C ALA A 17 -40.80 5.80 11.09
N GLU A 18 -40.24 4.72 10.56
CA GLU A 18 -39.56 3.68 11.32
C GLU A 18 -38.06 3.77 11.04
N VAL A 19 -37.28 3.60 12.10
CA VAL A 19 -35.83 3.72 12.11
C VAL A 19 -35.26 2.31 12.18
N ASP A 20 -35.13 1.66 11.02
CA ASP A 20 -34.48 0.36 10.95
C ASP A 20 -32.95 0.53 10.89
N HIS A 21 -32.30 0.01 11.94
CA HIS A 21 -30.88 -0.26 11.98
C HIS A 21 -30.59 -1.48 11.10
N ASP A 22 -29.99 -1.28 9.93
CA ASP A 22 -29.44 -2.36 9.11
C ASP A 22 -27.97 -2.08 8.78
N ILE A 23 -27.12 -2.30 9.79
CA ILE A 23 -25.66 -2.42 9.65
C ILE A 23 -25.34 -3.92 9.53
N SER A 24 -24.23 -4.27 8.87
CA SER A 24 -23.72 -5.64 8.65
C SER A 24 -24.35 -6.45 7.51
N ARG A 25 -24.02 -6.05 6.27
CA ARG A 25 -23.59 -7.03 5.26
C ARG A 25 -22.61 -6.40 4.29
N ASP A 26 -21.34 -6.82 4.37
CA ASP A 26 -20.23 -6.24 3.62
C ASP A 26 -20.29 -6.51 2.12
N GLY A 27 -21.06 -5.68 1.42
CA GLY A 27 -20.97 -5.48 -0.02
C GLY A 27 -19.72 -4.67 -0.40
N SER A 28 -18.53 -5.19 -0.07
CA SER A 28 -17.18 -4.69 -0.38
C SER A 28 -17.06 -3.20 -0.77
N HIS A 29 -16.59 -2.36 0.17
CA HIS A 29 -16.36 -0.93 -0.07
C HIS A 29 -15.40 -0.61 -1.23
N TYR A 30 -14.65 -1.60 -1.72
CA TYR A 30 -13.73 -1.52 -2.85
C TYR A 30 -14.38 -1.68 -4.24
N SER A 31 -15.71 -1.82 -4.35
CA SER A 31 -16.42 -2.01 -5.63
C SER A 31 -16.50 -0.76 -6.53
N LEU A 32 -15.36 -0.27 -7.00
CA LEU A 32 -15.22 0.87 -7.93
C LEU A 32 -15.92 0.68 -9.30
N ALA A 33 -16.45 -0.50 -9.60
CA ALA A 33 -17.29 -0.80 -10.77
C ALA A 33 -18.52 0.13 -10.91
N SER A 34 -18.91 0.85 -9.85
CA SER A 34 -20.01 1.83 -9.85
C SER A 34 -19.63 3.24 -10.34
N GLY A 35 -18.59 3.37 -11.17
CA GLY A 35 -18.30 4.59 -11.94
C GLY A 35 -17.92 5.83 -11.12
N ILE A 36 -17.60 5.66 -9.83
CA ILE A 36 -17.04 6.70 -8.97
C ILE A 36 -15.53 6.70 -9.24
N LEU A 37 -15.01 7.80 -9.79
CA LEU A 37 -13.59 7.99 -10.06
C LEU A 37 -13.05 9.21 -9.35
N LEU A 38 -11.73 9.20 -9.20
CA LEU A 38 -10.99 9.97 -8.20
C LEU A 38 -11.13 11.50 -8.39
N PRO A 39 -11.21 12.28 -7.30
CA PRO A 39 -11.09 13.73 -7.39
C PRO A 39 -9.68 14.10 -7.88
N SER A 40 -9.53 15.26 -8.53
CA SER A 40 -8.23 15.75 -9.00
C SER A 40 -7.24 15.90 -7.85
N LEU A 41 -5.97 15.58 -8.10
CA LEU A 41 -4.88 15.65 -7.10
C LEU A 41 -4.89 17.01 -6.38
N GLY A 42 -4.90 16.99 -5.04
CA GLY A 42 -4.96 18.19 -4.19
C GLY A 42 -6.35 18.80 -3.96
N ALA A 43 -7.44 18.25 -4.52
CA ALA A 43 -8.79 18.76 -4.28
C ALA A 43 -9.28 18.52 -2.84
N LYS A 44 -9.69 19.60 -2.15
CA LYS A 44 -10.28 19.56 -0.81
C LYS A 44 -11.74 19.06 -0.84
N SER A 45 -11.89 17.74 -1.00
CA SER A 45 -13.20 17.09 -1.18
C SER A 45 -14.00 16.90 0.11
N ASN A 46 -14.56 17.99 0.66
CA ASN A 46 -15.64 17.90 1.66
C ASN A 46 -16.97 17.51 0.98
N ARG A 47 -17.08 16.25 0.53
CA ARG A 47 -18.30 15.75 -0.14
C ARG A 47 -18.72 14.36 0.33
N ASN A 48 -19.79 14.34 1.13
CA ASN A 48 -20.60 13.15 1.35
C ASN A 48 -21.26 12.73 0.02
N LEU A 49 -20.98 11.52 -0.48
CA LEU A 49 -21.54 10.97 -1.72
C LEU A 49 -23.04 10.55 -1.62
N LYS A 50 -23.82 11.19 -0.73
CA LYS A 50 -25.27 10.97 -0.62
C LYS A 50 -26.00 11.86 -1.63
N VAL A 51 -26.84 11.24 -2.46
CA VAL A 51 -27.80 11.93 -3.36
C VAL A 51 -28.97 12.46 -2.51
N SER A 52 -28.71 13.52 -1.74
CA SER A 52 -29.67 14.14 -0.83
C SER A 52 -30.68 15.01 -1.59
N GLY A 53 -31.57 14.38 -2.35
CA GLY A 53 -32.69 15.03 -3.02
C GLY A 53 -33.91 14.11 -3.04
N ARG A 54 -34.99 14.48 -2.33
CA ARG A 54 -36.17 13.61 -2.06
C ARG A 54 -36.93 13.14 -3.32
N PHE A 55 -36.63 13.72 -4.48
CA PHE A 55 -37.26 13.44 -5.77
C PHE A 55 -36.25 13.07 -6.88
N ILE A 56 -35.00 12.77 -6.52
CA ILE A 56 -33.93 12.47 -7.48
C ILE A 56 -33.53 11.00 -7.38
N ILE A 57 -33.53 10.32 -8.53
CA ILE A 57 -33.18 8.91 -8.68
C ILE A 57 -31.67 8.80 -8.95
N SER A 58 -30.97 7.94 -8.21
CA SER A 58 -29.56 7.67 -8.46
C SER A 58 -29.42 6.78 -9.71
N PRO A 59 -28.48 7.07 -10.62
CA PRO A 59 -28.28 6.26 -11.82
C PRO A 59 -27.80 4.82 -11.52
N HIS A 60 -27.44 4.52 -10.27
CA HIS A 60 -26.99 3.21 -9.79
C HIS A 60 -28.07 2.38 -9.09
N ASP A 61 -29.22 2.97 -8.74
CA ASP A 61 -30.30 2.33 -7.96
C ASP A 61 -30.77 1.01 -8.58
N ARG A 62 -30.96 -0.03 -7.75
CA ARG A 62 -31.42 -1.36 -8.19
C ARG A 62 -32.75 -1.27 -8.97
N ARG A 63 -33.69 -0.44 -8.50
CA ARG A 63 -34.99 -0.22 -9.15
C ARG A 63 -34.83 0.37 -10.56
N TYR A 64 -34.02 1.41 -10.70
CA TYR A 64 -33.78 2.07 -12.00
C TYR A 64 -32.89 1.24 -12.95
N ARG A 65 -32.01 0.39 -12.41
CA ARG A 65 -31.25 -0.61 -13.17
C ARG A 65 -32.18 -1.67 -13.78
N VAL A 66 -33.13 -2.20 -13.00
CA VAL A 66 -34.17 -3.13 -13.49
C VAL A 66 -35.05 -2.46 -14.55
N TRP A 67 -35.51 -1.22 -14.31
CA TRP A 67 -36.27 -0.45 -15.30
C TRP A 67 -35.51 -0.31 -16.63
N LYS A 68 -34.20 -0.02 -16.60
CA LYS A 68 -33.38 0.04 -17.81
C LYS A 68 -33.28 -1.30 -18.55
N VAL A 69 -33.13 -2.42 -17.84
CA VAL A 69 -33.10 -3.76 -18.45
C VAL A 69 -34.45 -4.08 -19.09
N PHE A 70 -35.56 -3.79 -18.40
CA PHE A 70 -36.91 -3.94 -18.94
C PHE A 70 -37.12 -3.13 -20.24
N LEU A 71 -36.74 -1.85 -20.24
CA LEU A 71 -36.80 -1.03 -21.46
C LEU A 71 -35.93 -1.58 -22.59
N ILE A 72 -34.77 -2.17 -22.30
CA ILE A 72 -33.90 -2.76 -23.34
C ILE A 72 -34.59 -3.96 -24.02
N VAL A 73 -35.33 -4.79 -23.28
CA VAL A 73 -36.17 -5.85 -23.88
C VAL A 73 -37.22 -5.25 -24.82
N LEU A 74 -37.88 -4.16 -24.41
CA LEU A 74 -38.82 -3.44 -25.28
C LEU A 74 -38.14 -2.81 -26.51
N VAL A 75 -36.90 -2.31 -26.39
CA VAL A 75 -36.13 -1.81 -27.55
C VAL A 75 -35.87 -2.94 -28.55
N ILE A 76 -35.43 -4.11 -28.09
CA ILE A 76 -35.16 -5.28 -28.95
C ILE A 76 -36.44 -5.70 -29.70
N TYR A 77 -37.58 -5.77 -29.01
CA TYR A 77 -38.89 -5.97 -29.65
C TYR A 77 -39.16 -4.93 -30.75
N THR A 78 -39.02 -3.63 -30.46
CA THR A 78 -39.29 -2.59 -31.47
C THR A 78 -38.31 -2.57 -32.63
N ALA A 79 -37.06 -2.98 -32.41
CA ALA A 79 -36.06 -3.09 -33.45
C ALA A 79 -36.39 -4.23 -34.43
N TRP A 80 -36.97 -5.33 -33.96
CA TRP A 80 -37.43 -6.42 -34.82
C TRP A 80 -38.77 -6.10 -35.49
N VAL A 81 -39.73 -5.53 -34.75
CA VAL A 81 -41.08 -5.26 -35.29
C VAL A 81 -41.11 -4.08 -36.26
N SER A 82 -40.30 -3.03 -36.07
CA SER A 82 -40.36 -1.83 -36.92
C SER A 82 -40.06 -2.09 -38.42
N PRO A 83 -38.99 -2.81 -38.81
CA PRO A 83 -38.77 -3.18 -40.22
C PRO A 83 -39.83 -4.15 -40.75
N PHE A 84 -40.32 -5.07 -39.92
CA PHE A 84 -41.34 -6.05 -40.31
C PHE A 84 -42.71 -5.39 -40.57
N GLU A 85 -43.15 -4.48 -39.70
CA GLU A 85 -44.33 -3.62 -39.91
C GLU A 85 -44.18 -2.82 -41.20
N PHE A 86 -43.02 -2.18 -41.39
CA PHE A 86 -42.74 -1.33 -42.55
C PHE A 86 -42.72 -2.11 -43.88
N GLY A 87 -42.18 -3.33 -43.88
CA GLY A 87 -42.03 -4.18 -45.06
C GLY A 87 -43.29 -4.97 -45.43
N PHE A 88 -43.83 -5.73 -44.48
CA PHE A 88 -44.87 -6.74 -44.76
C PHE A 88 -46.30 -6.29 -44.46
N LEU A 89 -46.51 -5.25 -43.63
CA LEU A 89 -47.85 -4.86 -43.16
C LEU A 89 -48.28 -3.51 -43.72
N ARG A 90 -49.23 -3.52 -44.66
CA ARG A 90 -49.83 -2.29 -45.22
C ARG A 90 -50.61 -1.49 -44.16
N ILE A 91 -51.24 -2.16 -43.19
CA ILE A 91 -51.85 -1.58 -41.98
C ILE A 91 -51.65 -2.54 -40.80
N ALA A 92 -51.02 -2.08 -39.71
CA ALA A 92 -51.01 -2.81 -38.45
C ALA A 92 -52.44 -2.82 -37.85
N THR A 93 -52.96 -4.01 -37.53
CA THR A 93 -54.32 -4.19 -36.98
C THR A 93 -54.32 -5.24 -35.87
N GLY A 94 -55.35 -5.22 -35.02
CA GLY A 94 -55.49 -6.18 -33.92
C GLY A 94 -54.37 -6.10 -32.88
N ALA A 95 -53.87 -7.25 -32.44
CA ALA A 95 -52.98 -7.38 -31.28
C ALA A 95 -51.65 -6.61 -31.42
N LEU A 96 -51.09 -6.50 -32.62
CA LEU A 96 -49.79 -5.84 -32.84
C LEU A 96 -49.86 -4.32 -32.55
N ALA A 97 -50.93 -3.66 -32.98
CA ALA A 97 -51.14 -2.23 -32.71
C ALA A 97 -51.34 -1.95 -31.21
N ILE A 98 -52.01 -2.87 -30.50
CA ILE A 98 -52.17 -2.80 -29.04
C ILE A 98 -50.81 -2.94 -28.34
N ALA A 99 -50.00 -3.94 -28.74
CA ALA A 99 -48.66 -4.15 -28.20
C ALA A 99 -47.75 -2.92 -28.42
N ASP A 100 -47.74 -2.37 -29.64
CA ASP A 100 -46.95 -1.18 -29.97
C ASP A 100 -47.37 0.05 -29.17
N ASN A 101 -48.67 0.27 -28.97
CA ASN A 101 -49.18 1.37 -28.16
C ASN A 101 -48.82 1.21 -26.67
N VAL A 102 -48.88 -0.01 -26.12
CA VAL A 102 -48.37 -0.32 -24.77
C VAL A 102 -46.86 -0.06 -24.66
N VAL A 103 -46.08 -0.43 -25.67
CA VAL A 103 -44.64 -0.17 -25.70
C VAL A 103 -44.33 1.34 -25.78
N ASN A 104 -45.07 2.09 -26.60
CA ASN A 104 -44.93 3.55 -26.69
C ASN A 104 -45.22 4.24 -25.34
N PHE A 105 -46.22 3.77 -24.60
CA PHE A 105 -46.54 4.25 -23.25
C PHE A 105 -45.36 4.06 -22.26
N PHE A 106 -44.68 2.91 -22.25
CA PHE A 106 -43.50 2.71 -21.41
C PHE A 106 -42.33 3.64 -21.74
N PHE A 107 -42.10 3.96 -23.02
CA PHE A 107 -41.09 4.94 -23.41
C PHE A 107 -41.51 6.39 -23.08
N ALA A 108 -42.80 6.73 -23.13
CA ALA A 108 -43.29 8.03 -22.65
C ALA A 108 -43.07 8.21 -21.14
N ILE A 109 -43.27 7.15 -20.33
CA ILE A 109 -42.90 7.14 -18.91
C ILE A 109 -41.40 7.39 -18.72
N ASP A 110 -40.52 6.79 -19.54
CA ASP A 110 -39.07 7.00 -19.41
C ASP A 110 -38.62 8.42 -19.79
N ILE A 111 -39.27 9.06 -20.77
CA ILE A 111 -39.02 10.48 -21.08
C ILE A 111 -39.32 11.35 -19.85
N ILE A 112 -40.39 11.05 -19.10
CA ILE A 112 -40.69 11.75 -17.83
C ILE A 112 -39.66 11.38 -16.76
N LEU A 113 -39.33 10.09 -16.60
CA LEU A 113 -38.43 9.57 -15.57
C LEU A 113 -37.01 10.14 -15.69
N THR A 114 -36.51 10.33 -16.91
CA THR A 114 -35.14 10.83 -17.17
C THR A 114 -34.89 12.27 -16.69
N PHE A 115 -35.94 13.09 -16.50
CA PHE A 115 -35.81 14.41 -15.85
C PHE A 115 -35.45 14.33 -14.36
N PHE A 116 -35.72 13.21 -13.71
CA PHE A 116 -35.47 12.99 -12.27
C PHE A 116 -34.17 12.21 -11.99
N VAL A 117 -33.38 11.90 -13.02
CA VAL A 117 -32.20 11.03 -12.90
C VAL A 117 -30.93 11.86 -12.84
N ALA A 118 -30.18 11.74 -11.73
CA ALA A 118 -28.88 12.39 -11.59
C ALA A 118 -27.86 11.85 -12.62
N TYR A 119 -26.96 12.71 -13.09
CA TYR A 119 -25.89 12.34 -14.00
C TYR A 119 -24.51 12.64 -13.42
N LEU A 120 -23.51 11.85 -13.82
CA LEU A 120 -22.10 12.06 -13.50
C LEU A 120 -21.51 13.17 -14.39
N ASN A 121 -20.85 14.18 -13.81
CA ASN A 121 -20.14 15.21 -14.56
C ASN A 121 -18.74 14.70 -14.98
N PRO A 122 -18.41 14.59 -16.28
CA PRO A 122 -17.10 14.07 -16.72
C PRO A 122 -15.89 14.96 -16.36
N LYS A 123 -16.11 16.19 -15.88
CA LYS A 123 -15.03 17.08 -15.44
C LYS A 123 -14.74 17.04 -13.93
N THR A 124 -15.75 16.78 -13.10
CA THR A 124 -15.61 16.83 -11.63
C THR A 124 -15.95 15.50 -10.93
N TYR A 125 -16.48 14.53 -11.68
CA TYR A 125 -16.90 13.20 -11.21
C TYR A 125 -17.96 13.22 -10.08
N ASP A 126 -18.61 14.36 -9.87
CA ASP A 126 -19.78 14.48 -8.99
C ASP A 126 -21.07 14.04 -9.68
N PHE A 127 -22.07 13.65 -8.87
CA PHE A 127 -23.46 13.61 -9.31
C PHE A 127 -24.08 15.01 -9.30
N VAL A 128 -24.56 15.46 -10.46
CA VAL A 128 -25.30 16.72 -10.57
C VAL A 128 -26.75 16.47 -10.17
N ASN A 129 -27.13 17.04 -9.02
CA ASN A 129 -28.47 16.90 -8.40
C ASN A 129 -29.38 18.12 -8.67
N ASN A 130 -28.99 19.02 -9.58
CA ASN A 130 -29.77 20.20 -9.93
C ASN A 130 -30.79 19.86 -11.03
N HIS A 131 -32.09 19.86 -10.71
CA HIS A 131 -33.17 19.62 -11.68
C HIS A 131 -33.06 20.49 -12.93
N LYS A 132 -32.65 21.77 -12.80
CA LYS A 132 -32.43 22.70 -13.93
C LYS A 132 -31.34 22.21 -14.88
N ASP A 133 -30.22 21.74 -14.34
CA ASP A 133 -29.06 21.29 -15.12
C ASP A 133 -29.31 19.93 -15.76
N ILE A 134 -30.02 19.02 -15.06
CA ILE A 134 -30.52 17.74 -15.60
C ILE A 134 -31.46 18.00 -16.79
N ALA A 135 -32.47 18.85 -16.60
CA ALA A 135 -33.44 19.19 -17.65
C ALA A 135 -32.77 19.86 -18.85
N LEU A 136 -31.96 20.90 -18.65
CA LEU A 136 -31.28 21.63 -19.72
C LEU A 136 -30.33 20.71 -20.51
N LYS A 137 -29.62 19.81 -19.84
CA LYS A 137 -28.79 18.79 -20.50
C LYS A 137 -29.63 17.82 -21.33
N TYR A 138 -30.77 17.36 -20.84
CA TYR A 138 -31.62 16.41 -21.56
C TYR A 138 -32.31 17.05 -22.78
N LEU A 139 -32.88 18.26 -22.62
CA LEU A 139 -33.46 19.04 -23.71
C LEU A 139 -32.45 19.30 -24.84
N LYS A 140 -31.21 19.69 -24.49
CA LYS A 140 -30.17 20.01 -25.49
C LYS A 140 -29.57 18.78 -26.19
N SER A 141 -29.72 17.57 -25.65
CA SER A 141 -29.04 16.37 -26.16
C SER A 141 -29.96 15.41 -26.91
N TRP A 142 -31.00 14.89 -26.27
CA TRP A 142 -31.73 13.72 -26.77
C TRP A 142 -33.25 13.87 -26.80
N PHE A 143 -33.80 14.81 -26.03
CA PHE A 143 -35.25 14.97 -25.82
C PHE A 143 -36.06 14.98 -27.12
N LEU A 144 -35.70 15.82 -28.10
CA LEU A 144 -36.47 15.97 -29.35
C LEU A 144 -36.61 14.64 -30.12
N LEU A 145 -35.53 13.88 -30.24
CA LEU A 145 -35.50 12.64 -31.01
C LEU A 145 -36.11 11.47 -30.21
N ASP A 146 -35.91 11.43 -28.89
CA ASP A 146 -36.60 10.47 -28.02
C ASP A 146 -38.13 10.71 -28.09
N VAL A 147 -38.61 11.96 -28.01
CA VAL A 147 -40.03 12.33 -28.18
C VAL A 147 -40.57 11.94 -29.56
N ILE A 148 -39.91 12.33 -30.65
CA ILE A 148 -40.33 11.96 -32.02
C ILE A 148 -40.42 10.44 -32.17
N SER A 149 -39.48 9.69 -31.59
CA SER A 149 -39.50 8.23 -31.63
C SER A 149 -40.67 7.59 -30.86
N THR A 150 -41.35 8.33 -29.96
CA THR A 150 -42.47 7.83 -29.13
C THR A 150 -43.87 8.16 -29.64
N ILE A 151 -44.01 8.99 -30.68
CA ILE A 151 -45.31 9.33 -31.27
C ILE A 151 -45.94 8.06 -31.89
N PRO A 152 -47.18 7.69 -31.55
CA PRO A 152 -47.86 6.55 -32.18
C PRO A 152 -48.03 6.76 -33.69
N SER A 153 -47.77 5.71 -34.48
CA SER A 153 -47.84 5.74 -35.95
C SER A 153 -49.26 6.07 -36.46
N GLU A 154 -50.30 5.66 -35.74
CA GLU A 154 -51.70 6.03 -36.00
C GLU A 154 -51.94 7.54 -35.85
N LEU A 155 -51.40 8.14 -34.77
CA LEU A 155 -51.54 9.57 -34.48
C LEU A 155 -50.80 10.41 -35.53
N ALA A 156 -49.57 10.00 -35.88
CA ALA A 156 -48.80 10.62 -36.95
C ALA A 156 -49.54 10.53 -38.30
N ARG A 157 -50.07 9.35 -38.66
CA ARG A 157 -50.83 9.15 -39.90
C ARG A 157 -52.11 10.01 -39.97
N LYS A 158 -52.75 10.27 -38.83
CA LYS A 158 -53.93 11.15 -38.73
C LYS A 158 -53.59 12.65 -38.78
N ALA A 159 -52.37 13.03 -38.40
CA ALA A 159 -51.92 14.42 -38.36
C ALA A 159 -51.27 14.91 -39.68
N LEU A 160 -50.78 14.00 -40.54
CA LEU A 160 -50.13 14.35 -41.81
C LEU A 160 -51.08 14.29 -43.03
N PRO A 161 -50.84 15.12 -44.06
CA PRO A 161 -51.67 15.13 -45.28
C PRO A 161 -51.55 13.82 -46.07
N GLY A 162 -52.63 13.44 -46.76
CA GLY A 162 -52.83 12.10 -47.34
C GLY A 162 -51.71 11.56 -48.24
N LYS A 163 -50.95 12.41 -48.93
CA LYS A 163 -49.79 11.97 -49.74
C LYS A 163 -48.63 11.43 -48.90
N LEU A 164 -48.46 11.88 -47.66
CA LEU A 164 -47.46 11.39 -46.71
C LEU A 164 -48.00 10.25 -45.84
N SER A 165 -49.32 10.18 -45.64
CA SER A 165 -50.03 9.14 -44.86
C SER A 165 -49.71 7.70 -45.30
N ASN A 166 -49.47 7.48 -46.60
CA ASN A 166 -49.17 6.17 -47.20
C ASN A 166 -47.74 5.65 -46.97
N TYR A 167 -46.87 6.43 -46.32
CA TYR A 167 -45.47 6.11 -46.09
C TYR A 167 -45.19 5.77 -44.62
N GLY A 168 -44.79 4.53 -44.36
CA GLY A 168 -44.47 4.04 -43.02
C GLY A 168 -43.18 4.60 -42.40
N PHE A 169 -42.51 5.60 -42.98
CA PHE A 169 -41.22 6.10 -42.49
C PHE A 169 -41.24 6.54 -41.01
N PHE A 170 -42.41 6.96 -40.48
CA PHE A 170 -42.58 7.27 -39.07
C PHE A 170 -42.44 6.05 -38.13
N SER A 171 -42.70 4.80 -38.58
CA SER A 171 -42.40 3.61 -37.75
C SER A 171 -40.91 3.31 -37.69
N LEU A 172 -40.13 3.64 -38.73
CA LEU A 172 -38.67 3.50 -38.73
C LEU A 172 -37.99 4.50 -37.77
N LEU A 173 -38.60 5.64 -37.46
CA LEU A 173 -38.10 6.57 -36.44
C LEU A 173 -38.07 5.94 -35.03
N ARG A 174 -38.82 4.87 -34.78
CA ARG A 174 -38.73 4.06 -33.55
C ARG A 174 -37.35 3.43 -33.37
N LEU A 175 -36.60 3.17 -34.46
CA LEU A 175 -35.25 2.58 -34.42
C LEU A 175 -34.22 3.47 -33.70
N TRP A 176 -34.49 4.78 -33.53
CA TRP A 176 -33.69 5.67 -32.68
C TRP A 176 -33.47 5.11 -31.26
N ARG A 177 -34.46 4.37 -30.74
CA ARG A 177 -34.42 3.73 -29.41
C ARG A 177 -33.24 2.74 -29.27
N LEU A 178 -32.73 2.18 -30.38
CA LEU A 178 -31.62 1.21 -30.43
C LEU A 178 -30.31 1.73 -29.81
N ARG A 179 -30.14 3.05 -29.70
CA ARG A 179 -29.06 3.71 -28.92
C ARG A 179 -28.93 3.13 -27.50
N ARG A 180 -30.05 2.70 -26.89
CA ARG A 180 -30.11 2.12 -25.55
C ARG A 180 -29.48 0.72 -25.46
N VAL A 181 -29.53 -0.07 -26.54
CA VAL A 181 -28.85 -1.37 -26.66
C VAL A 181 -27.34 -1.17 -26.85
N SER A 182 -26.92 -0.22 -27.69
CA SER A 182 -25.51 0.16 -27.83
C SER A 182 -24.90 0.61 -26.49
N ALA A 183 -25.66 1.40 -25.72
CA ALA A 183 -25.28 1.83 -24.38
C ALA A 183 -25.29 0.69 -23.32
N LEU A 184 -25.95 -0.44 -23.57
CA LEU A 184 -25.82 -1.66 -22.76
C LEU A 184 -24.49 -2.38 -23.07
N PHE A 185 -24.20 -2.63 -24.35
CA PHE A 185 -22.94 -3.28 -24.74
C PHE A 185 -21.72 -2.51 -24.23
N ALA A 186 -21.71 -1.17 -24.35
CA ALA A 186 -20.65 -0.32 -23.81
C ALA A 186 -20.54 -0.29 -22.26
N ARG A 187 -21.49 -0.91 -21.54
CA ARG A 187 -21.44 -1.17 -20.09
C ARG A 187 -20.99 -2.60 -19.79
N LEU A 188 -21.52 -3.58 -20.52
CA LEU A 188 -21.13 -4.99 -20.38
C LEU A 188 -19.66 -5.21 -20.75
N GLU A 189 -19.16 -4.55 -21.80
CA GLU A 189 -17.74 -4.54 -22.19
C GLU A 189 -16.80 -3.99 -21.11
N LYS A 190 -17.33 -3.29 -20.10
CA LYS A 190 -16.58 -2.68 -19.00
C LYS A 190 -16.79 -3.37 -17.66
N ASN A 191 -17.71 -4.34 -17.56
CA ASN A 191 -17.96 -5.02 -16.30
C ASN A 191 -17.09 -6.26 -16.15
N ARG A 192 -16.34 -6.37 -15.04
CA ARG A 192 -15.40 -7.46 -14.75
C ARG A 192 -16.05 -8.84 -14.78
N ASP A 193 -17.33 -8.92 -14.39
CA ASP A 193 -18.07 -10.18 -14.26
C ASP A 193 -18.44 -10.82 -15.61
N TYR A 194 -18.22 -10.11 -16.74
CA TYR A 194 -18.56 -10.58 -18.08
C TYR A 194 -17.30 -10.73 -18.93
N SER A 195 -17.17 -11.87 -19.62
CA SER A 195 -16.07 -12.08 -20.57
C SER A 195 -16.18 -11.14 -21.77
N TYR A 196 -15.20 -10.25 -21.90
CA TYR A 196 -15.09 -9.26 -22.98
C TYR A 196 -15.25 -9.88 -24.38
N PHE A 197 -14.65 -11.06 -24.60
CA PHE A 197 -14.75 -11.81 -25.85
C PHE A 197 -16.21 -12.10 -26.22
N TRP A 198 -16.96 -12.75 -25.31
CA TRP A 198 -18.34 -13.16 -25.57
C TRP A 198 -19.28 -11.96 -25.74
N VAL A 199 -19.09 -10.88 -24.97
CA VAL A 199 -19.88 -9.65 -25.13
C VAL A 199 -19.64 -9.01 -26.50
N ARG A 200 -18.39 -8.93 -26.98
CA ARG A 200 -18.05 -8.37 -28.29
C ARG A 200 -18.55 -9.25 -29.44
N CYS A 201 -18.45 -10.58 -29.31
CA CYS A 201 -19.04 -11.52 -30.27
C CYS A 201 -20.57 -11.39 -30.36
N ALA A 202 -21.27 -11.37 -29.22
CA ALA A 202 -22.74 -11.21 -29.18
C ALA A 202 -23.20 -9.88 -29.80
N LYS A 203 -22.45 -8.79 -29.57
CA LYS A 203 -22.69 -7.48 -30.20
C LYS A 203 -22.60 -7.54 -31.72
N LEU A 204 -21.58 -8.20 -32.26
CA LEU A 204 -21.35 -8.33 -33.71
C LEU A 204 -22.44 -9.19 -34.37
N VAL A 205 -22.79 -10.32 -33.77
CA VAL A 205 -23.91 -11.18 -34.22
C VAL A 205 -25.26 -10.43 -34.16
N SER A 206 -25.48 -9.61 -33.13
CA SER A 206 -26.69 -8.78 -33.04
C SER A 206 -26.79 -7.77 -34.19
N VAL A 207 -25.67 -7.19 -34.61
CA VAL A 207 -25.61 -6.22 -35.72
C VAL A 207 -25.84 -6.91 -37.08
N THR A 208 -25.26 -8.09 -37.31
CA THR A 208 -25.48 -8.81 -38.58
C THR A 208 -26.90 -9.31 -38.73
N LEU A 209 -27.48 -9.94 -37.70
CA LEU A 209 -28.87 -10.39 -37.71
C LEU A 209 -29.84 -9.22 -37.95
N PHE A 210 -29.61 -8.07 -37.32
CA PHE A 210 -30.41 -6.87 -37.54
C PHE A 210 -30.26 -6.31 -38.97
N ALA A 211 -29.05 -6.36 -39.55
CA ALA A 211 -28.81 -5.92 -40.93
C ALA A 211 -29.53 -6.80 -41.97
N VAL A 212 -29.47 -8.13 -41.81
CA VAL A 212 -30.22 -9.09 -42.65
C VAL A 212 -31.72 -8.86 -42.50
N HIS A 213 -32.20 -8.75 -41.25
CA HIS A 213 -33.63 -8.51 -40.99
C HIS A 213 -34.15 -7.21 -41.62
N CYS A 214 -33.37 -6.13 -41.56
CA CYS A 214 -33.74 -4.88 -42.22
C CYS A 214 -33.77 -5.04 -43.75
N ALA A 215 -32.69 -5.55 -44.35
CA ALA A 215 -32.59 -5.64 -45.80
C ALA A 215 -33.64 -6.61 -46.40
N GLY A 216 -33.86 -7.78 -45.81
CA GLY A 216 -34.96 -8.68 -46.21
C GLY A 216 -36.35 -8.00 -46.17
N CYS A 217 -36.62 -7.16 -45.17
CA CYS A 217 -37.88 -6.40 -45.12
C CYS A 217 -37.96 -5.31 -46.22
N PHE A 218 -36.86 -4.63 -46.55
CA PHE A 218 -36.81 -3.69 -47.67
C PHE A 218 -36.95 -4.38 -49.03
N TYR A 219 -36.33 -5.55 -49.21
CA TYR A 219 -36.44 -6.36 -50.42
C TYR A 219 -37.88 -6.82 -50.69
N TYR A 220 -38.61 -7.29 -49.66
CA TYR A 220 -40.03 -7.61 -49.81
C TYR A 220 -40.86 -6.38 -50.18
N LEU A 221 -40.65 -5.26 -49.49
CA LEU A 221 -41.39 -4.00 -49.71
C LEU A 221 -41.27 -3.49 -51.15
N LEU A 222 -40.08 -3.64 -51.74
CA LEU A 222 -39.77 -3.16 -53.07
C LEU A 222 -40.49 -3.97 -54.16
N ALA A 223 -40.61 -5.29 -53.97
CA ALA A 223 -41.44 -6.16 -54.80
C ALA A 223 -42.95 -5.89 -54.60
N ASP A 224 -43.43 -5.83 -53.34
CA ASP A 224 -44.85 -5.66 -53.01
C ASP A 224 -45.45 -4.32 -53.50
N ARG A 225 -44.61 -3.31 -53.75
CA ARG A 225 -44.99 -1.99 -54.28
C ARG A 225 -44.65 -1.78 -55.77
N TYR A 226 -44.05 -2.75 -56.45
CA TYR A 226 -43.82 -2.65 -57.90
C TYR A 226 -45.13 -2.88 -58.68
N LYS A 227 -45.25 -2.30 -59.89
CA LYS A 227 -46.51 -2.31 -60.64
C LYS A 227 -46.85 -3.67 -61.28
N ASN A 228 -45.82 -4.44 -61.63
CA ASN A 228 -45.96 -5.71 -62.35
C ASN A 228 -45.33 -6.81 -61.47
N PRO A 229 -46.10 -7.58 -60.68
CA PRO A 229 -45.55 -8.46 -59.65
C PRO A 229 -44.59 -9.52 -60.20
N GLU A 230 -44.87 -10.04 -61.41
CA GLU A 230 -44.02 -11.00 -62.14
C GLU A 230 -42.58 -10.50 -62.34
N LYS A 231 -42.38 -9.18 -62.51
CA LYS A 231 -41.06 -8.57 -62.80
C LYS A 231 -40.37 -8.07 -61.54
N THR A 232 -40.23 -8.98 -60.58
CA THR A 232 -39.59 -8.78 -59.27
C THR A 232 -38.79 -10.03 -58.89
N TRP A 233 -37.77 -9.85 -58.05
CA TRP A 233 -36.90 -10.93 -57.58
C TRP A 233 -37.66 -12.15 -57.02
N ILE A 234 -38.83 -11.94 -56.39
CA ILE A 234 -39.69 -13.00 -55.84
C ILE A 234 -40.76 -13.46 -56.83
N GLY A 235 -41.35 -12.56 -57.63
CA GLY A 235 -42.41 -12.89 -58.58
C GLY A 235 -41.95 -13.73 -59.76
N SER A 236 -40.69 -13.61 -60.16
CA SER A 236 -40.05 -14.44 -61.20
C SER A 236 -39.97 -15.92 -60.77
N SER A 237 -39.71 -16.17 -59.48
CA SER A 237 -39.68 -17.51 -58.88
C SER A 237 -41.07 -18.00 -58.42
N MET A 238 -41.90 -17.10 -57.90
CA MET A 238 -43.19 -17.38 -57.26
C MET A 238 -44.27 -16.39 -57.75
N PRO A 239 -44.88 -16.59 -58.94
CA PRO A 239 -45.77 -15.60 -59.54
C PRO A 239 -47.00 -15.21 -58.70
N ASN A 240 -47.44 -16.09 -57.80
CA ASN A 240 -48.59 -15.86 -56.90
C ASN A 240 -48.20 -15.47 -55.45
N PHE A 241 -46.98 -14.97 -55.19
CA PHE A 241 -46.44 -14.76 -53.83
C PHE A 241 -47.30 -13.91 -52.89
N HIS A 242 -48.17 -13.03 -53.38
CA HIS A 242 -49.08 -12.26 -52.52
C HIS A 242 -50.12 -13.13 -51.77
N ASN A 243 -50.49 -14.29 -52.34
CA ASN A 243 -51.43 -15.24 -51.74
C ASN A 243 -50.73 -16.18 -50.73
N GLU A 244 -49.40 -16.29 -50.80
CA GLU A 244 -48.63 -17.18 -49.94
C GLU A 244 -48.58 -16.74 -48.48
N THR A 245 -48.28 -17.66 -47.58
CA THR A 245 -48.20 -17.34 -46.14
C THR A 245 -47.17 -16.25 -45.85
N LEU A 246 -47.45 -15.39 -44.86
CA LEU A 246 -46.50 -14.37 -44.41
C LEU A 246 -45.17 -14.98 -43.94
N GLY A 247 -45.22 -16.18 -43.35
CA GLY A 247 -44.03 -16.93 -42.93
C GLY A 247 -43.15 -17.33 -44.10
N LEU A 248 -43.72 -17.90 -45.18
CA LEU A 248 -42.97 -18.27 -46.37
C LEU A 248 -42.32 -17.04 -47.02
N ARG A 249 -43.10 -15.98 -47.26
CA ARG A 249 -42.57 -14.71 -47.82
C ARG A 249 -41.42 -14.15 -47.00
N TYR A 250 -41.56 -14.11 -45.67
CA TYR A 250 -40.51 -13.64 -44.77
C TYR A 250 -39.25 -14.50 -44.85
N VAL A 251 -39.37 -15.82 -44.85
CA VAL A 251 -38.24 -16.76 -44.98
C VAL A 251 -37.52 -16.58 -46.32
N THR A 252 -38.24 -16.49 -47.44
CA THR A 252 -37.63 -16.26 -48.77
C THR A 252 -36.87 -14.93 -48.82
N SER A 253 -37.42 -13.85 -48.24
CA SER A 253 -36.71 -12.56 -48.18
C SER A 253 -35.50 -12.56 -47.25
N MET A 254 -35.55 -13.29 -46.13
CA MET A 254 -34.39 -13.48 -45.26
C MET A 254 -33.30 -14.33 -45.93
N TYR A 255 -33.70 -15.36 -46.67
CA TYR A 255 -32.80 -16.20 -47.46
C TYR A 255 -32.05 -15.41 -48.54
N TRP A 256 -32.74 -14.54 -49.29
CA TRP A 256 -32.07 -13.66 -50.26
C TRP A 256 -31.13 -12.65 -49.58
N SER A 257 -31.54 -12.08 -48.44
CA SER A 257 -30.70 -11.12 -47.71
C SER A 257 -29.48 -11.76 -47.03
N ILE A 258 -29.55 -12.99 -46.53
CA ILE A 258 -28.38 -13.66 -45.94
C ILE A 258 -27.40 -14.11 -47.03
N THR A 259 -27.88 -14.69 -48.14
CA THR A 259 -27.03 -15.18 -49.23
C THR A 259 -26.26 -14.07 -49.95
N THR A 260 -26.83 -12.86 -50.00
CA THR A 260 -26.17 -11.64 -50.48
C THR A 260 -25.23 -11.01 -49.43
N LEU A 261 -25.56 -11.04 -48.13
CA LEU A 261 -24.64 -10.60 -47.06
C LEU A 261 -23.41 -11.48 -46.94
N THR A 262 -23.57 -12.81 -46.97
CA THR A 262 -22.46 -13.77 -46.88
C THR A 262 -21.73 -13.95 -48.21
N THR A 263 -22.05 -13.15 -49.24
CA THR A 263 -21.45 -13.19 -50.58
C THR A 263 -21.44 -14.59 -51.22
N VAL A 264 -22.48 -15.39 -50.97
CA VAL A 264 -22.63 -16.75 -51.51
C VAL A 264 -23.32 -16.72 -52.89
N GLY A 265 -24.37 -15.91 -53.04
CA GLY A 265 -24.95 -15.55 -54.33
C GLY A 265 -25.29 -16.71 -55.27
N TYR A 266 -26.17 -17.64 -54.87
CA TYR A 266 -26.54 -18.82 -55.69
C TYR A 266 -27.16 -18.47 -57.06
N GLY A 267 -27.72 -17.27 -57.24
CA GLY A 267 -28.31 -16.80 -58.50
C GLY A 267 -29.77 -17.21 -58.75
N ASP A 268 -30.30 -18.05 -57.86
CA ASP A 268 -31.71 -18.46 -57.77
C ASP A 268 -32.67 -17.27 -57.54
N LEU A 269 -32.24 -16.28 -56.76
CA LEU A 269 -32.93 -15.03 -56.51
C LEU A 269 -32.03 -13.84 -56.88
N HIS A 270 -32.50 -12.99 -57.79
CA HIS A 270 -31.78 -11.83 -58.28
C HIS A 270 -32.74 -10.70 -58.66
N ALA A 271 -32.27 -9.45 -58.60
CA ALA A 271 -33.06 -8.29 -58.98
C ALA A 271 -33.43 -8.29 -60.47
N GLU A 272 -34.71 -8.12 -60.78
CA GLU A 272 -35.18 -7.93 -62.15
C GLU A 272 -35.36 -6.46 -62.49
N ASN A 273 -36.06 -5.71 -61.63
CA ASN A 273 -36.39 -4.31 -61.91
C ASN A 273 -35.26 -3.35 -61.51
N THR A 274 -35.34 -2.12 -62.02
CA THR A 274 -34.30 -1.09 -61.82
C THR A 274 -34.22 -0.60 -60.38
N GLY A 275 -35.31 -0.67 -59.61
CA GLY A 275 -35.31 -0.32 -58.19
C GLY A 275 -34.53 -1.34 -57.36
N GLU A 276 -34.81 -2.62 -57.56
CA GLU A 276 -34.10 -3.73 -56.92
C GLU A 276 -32.60 -3.68 -57.24
N LYS A 277 -32.23 -3.46 -58.51
CA LYS A 277 -30.82 -3.34 -58.94
C LYS A 277 -30.08 -2.19 -58.26
N ILE A 278 -30.73 -1.05 -58.04
CA ILE A 278 -30.13 0.09 -57.31
C ILE A 278 -29.97 -0.26 -55.82
N PHE A 279 -30.95 -0.92 -55.21
CA PHE A 279 -30.87 -1.34 -53.81
C PHE A 279 -29.80 -2.42 -53.60
N ASP A 280 -29.68 -3.40 -54.50
CA ASP A 280 -28.63 -4.42 -54.50
C ASP A 280 -27.23 -3.80 -54.52
N ILE A 281 -26.96 -2.84 -55.42
CA ILE A 281 -25.66 -2.15 -55.48
C ILE A 281 -25.34 -1.47 -54.14
N VAL A 282 -26.31 -0.80 -53.52
CA VAL A 282 -26.14 -0.16 -52.20
C VAL A 282 -25.94 -1.18 -51.09
N TYR A 283 -26.69 -2.29 -51.11
CA TYR A 283 -26.59 -3.34 -50.09
C TYR A 283 -25.27 -4.13 -50.21
N MET A 284 -24.82 -4.46 -51.41
CA MET A 284 -23.52 -5.11 -51.65
C MET A 284 -22.35 -4.23 -51.18
N LEU A 285 -22.40 -2.91 -51.43
CA LEU A 285 -21.40 -1.97 -50.90
C LEU A 285 -21.42 -1.90 -49.37
N PHE A 286 -22.60 -1.92 -48.75
CA PHE A 286 -22.74 -2.02 -47.29
C PHE A 286 -22.22 -3.35 -46.74
N ASN A 287 -22.49 -4.47 -47.43
CA ASN A 287 -22.06 -5.81 -47.04
C ASN A 287 -20.52 -5.94 -47.10
N LEU A 288 -19.86 -5.34 -48.09
CA LEU A 288 -18.41 -5.24 -48.17
C LEU A 288 -17.83 -4.50 -46.95
N GLY A 289 -18.44 -3.39 -46.54
CA GLY A 289 -18.05 -2.66 -45.33
C GLY A 289 -18.29 -3.45 -44.03
N LEU A 290 -19.44 -4.14 -43.94
CA LEU A 290 -19.80 -4.93 -42.76
C LEU A 290 -18.95 -6.19 -42.61
N THR A 291 -18.65 -6.90 -43.71
CA THR A 291 -17.75 -8.07 -43.69
C THR A 291 -16.31 -7.68 -43.33
N ALA A 292 -15.78 -6.59 -43.90
CA ALA A 292 -14.47 -6.05 -43.50
C ALA A 292 -14.43 -5.67 -42.00
N TYR A 293 -15.50 -5.04 -41.49
CA TYR A 293 -15.63 -4.71 -40.06
C TYR A 293 -15.67 -5.97 -39.17
N LEU A 294 -16.42 -7.01 -39.56
CA LEU A 294 -16.48 -8.29 -38.84
C LEU A 294 -15.10 -8.94 -38.77
N ILE A 295 -14.40 -9.06 -39.91
CA ILE A 295 -13.06 -9.65 -40.01
C ILE A 295 -12.08 -8.88 -39.12
N GLY A 296 -12.05 -7.54 -39.21
CA GLY A 296 -11.17 -6.71 -38.38
C GLY A 296 -11.43 -6.86 -36.87
N ASN A 297 -12.68 -7.05 -36.45
CA ASN A 297 -13.02 -7.31 -35.05
C ASN A 297 -12.63 -8.72 -34.59
N MET A 298 -12.85 -9.74 -35.43
CA MET A 298 -12.47 -11.12 -35.13
C MET A 298 -10.95 -11.27 -35.02
N THR A 299 -10.19 -10.73 -35.98
CA THR A 299 -8.71 -10.73 -35.94
C THR A 299 -8.18 -10.08 -34.67
N ASN A 300 -8.75 -8.95 -34.25
CA ASN A 300 -8.38 -8.26 -33.01
C ASN A 300 -8.59 -9.16 -31.76
N LEU A 301 -9.75 -9.83 -31.67
CA LEU A 301 -10.04 -10.77 -30.57
C LEU A 301 -9.10 -11.99 -30.57
N VAL A 302 -8.82 -12.59 -31.74
CA VAL A 302 -7.91 -13.75 -31.87
C VAL A 302 -6.47 -13.37 -31.50
N VAL A 303 -5.98 -12.21 -31.96
CA VAL A 303 -4.65 -11.70 -31.59
C VAL A 303 -4.53 -11.50 -30.09
N HIS A 304 -5.52 -10.89 -29.42
CA HIS A 304 -5.51 -10.76 -27.95
C HIS A 304 -5.53 -12.12 -27.25
N SER A 305 -6.38 -13.07 -27.68
CA SER A 305 -6.50 -14.39 -27.05
C SER A 305 -5.23 -15.24 -27.17
N THR A 306 -4.44 -15.06 -28.23
CA THR A 306 -3.21 -15.83 -28.50
C THR A 306 -1.93 -15.16 -28.00
N ASN A 307 -1.99 -13.86 -27.62
CA ASN A 307 -0.80 -13.04 -27.36
C ASN A 307 0.14 -13.61 -26.28
N ARG A 308 -0.41 -14.23 -25.21
CA ARG A 308 0.40 -14.84 -24.12
C ARG A 308 1.22 -16.03 -24.63
N THR A 309 0.60 -16.93 -25.37
CA THR A 309 1.26 -18.12 -25.96
C THR A 309 2.23 -17.74 -27.07
N ARG A 310 1.91 -16.69 -27.85
CA ARG A 310 2.83 -16.14 -28.86
C ARG A 310 4.09 -15.59 -28.20
N LYS A 311 3.95 -14.63 -27.26
CA LYS A 311 5.08 -14.05 -26.51
C LYS A 311 6.01 -15.11 -25.91
N PHE A 312 5.46 -16.19 -25.35
CA PHE A 312 6.25 -17.30 -24.83
C PHE A 312 7.06 -18.03 -25.90
N ARG A 313 6.44 -18.36 -27.05
CA ARG A 313 7.16 -18.96 -28.17
C ARG A 313 8.23 -18.03 -28.72
N ASP A 314 7.94 -16.72 -28.79
CA ASP A 314 8.89 -15.69 -29.21
C ASP A 314 10.12 -15.64 -28.26
N THR A 315 9.91 -15.65 -26.94
CA THR A 315 11.01 -15.63 -25.95
C THR A 315 11.82 -16.93 -25.93
N VAL A 316 11.17 -18.10 -26.02
CA VAL A 316 11.88 -19.38 -26.12
C VAL A 316 12.67 -19.47 -27.42
N HIS A 317 12.10 -19.05 -28.56
CA HIS A 317 12.82 -19.01 -29.82
C HIS A 317 14.03 -18.08 -29.75
N ALA A 318 13.90 -16.90 -29.15
CA ALA A 318 15.02 -15.97 -28.95
C ALA A 318 16.12 -16.57 -28.06
N ALA A 319 15.75 -17.19 -26.93
CA ALA A 319 16.69 -17.83 -26.01
C ALA A 319 17.43 -19.02 -26.64
N MET A 320 16.72 -19.89 -27.37
CA MET A 320 17.34 -21.00 -28.10
C MET A 320 18.19 -20.52 -29.29
N SER A 321 17.78 -19.45 -29.98
CA SER A 321 18.60 -18.82 -31.03
C SER A 321 19.90 -18.26 -30.47
N PHE A 322 19.86 -17.64 -29.29
CA PHE A 322 21.04 -17.18 -28.56
C PHE A 322 21.94 -18.35 -28.14
N ALA A 323 21.36 -19.42 -27.57
CA ALA A 323 22.11 -20.58 -27.12
C ALA A 323 22.82 -21.31 -28.27
N MET A 324 22.13 -21.52 -29.39
CA MET A 324 22.71 -22.11 -30.62
C MET A 324 23.78 -21.20 -31.23
N ARG A 325 23.54 -19.89 -31.35
CA ARG A 325 24.52 -18.94 -31.91
C ARG A 325 25.84 -18.88 -31.14
N ASN A 326 25.80 -19.15 -29.84
CA ASN A 326 26.97 -19.17 -28.96
C ASN A 326 27.48 -20.60 -28.65
N ASN A 327 26.95 -21.64 -29.33
CA ASN A 327 27.31 -23.05 -29.13
C ASN A 327 27.25 -23.52 -27.66
N LEU A 328 26.25 -23.09 -26.88
CA LEU A 328 26.15 -23.44 -25.46
C LEU A 328 25.92 -24.96 -25.26
N PRO A 329 26.55 -25.60 -24.27
CA PRO A 329 26.32 -27.01 -23.94
C PRO A 329 24.84 -27.34 -23.69
N VAL A 330 24.40 -28.53 -24.13
CA VAL A 330 23.00 -28.97 -24.07
C VAL A 330 22.39 -28.84 -22.67
N ARG A 331 23.13 -29.17 -21.60
CA ARG A 331 22.69 -29.00 -20.20
C ARG A 331 22.23 -27.56 -19.89
N LEU A 332 22.95 -26.55 -20.39
CA LEU A 332 22.55 -25.14 -20.21
C LEU A 332 21.32 -24.79 -21.07
N GLN A 333 21.20 -25.35 -22.28
CA GLN A 333 20.01 -25.16 -23.12
C GLN A 333 18.75 -25.72 -22.44
N ASP A 334 18.84 -26.94 -21.90
CA ASP A 334 17.77 -27.59 -21.15
C ASP A 334 17.41 -26.82 -19.86
N GLN A 335 18.41 -26.36 -19.10
CA GLN A 335 18.18 -25.52 -17.92
C GLN A 335 17.45 -24.21 -18.30
N MET A 336 17.94 -23.47 -19.30
CA MET A 336 17.29 -22.25 -19.81
C MET A 336 15.85 -22.50 -20.27
N LEU A 337 15.60 -23.59 -21.03
CA LEU A 337 14.28 -23.94 -21.52
C LEU A 337 13.34 -24.38 -20.39
N SER A 338 13.85 -25.11 -19.39
CA SER A 338 13.07 -25.52 -18.21
C SER A 338 12.64 -24.32 -17.36
N HIS A 339 13.55 -23.38 -17.09
CA HIS A 339 13.23 -22.13 -16.39
C HIS A 339 12.18 -21.31 -17.15
N LEU A 340 12.37 -21.08 -18.46
CA LEU A 340 11.42 -20.33 -19.27
C LEU A 340 10.04 -21.02 -19.35
N THR A 341 10.01 -22.34 -19.41
CA THR A 341 8.77 -23.13 -19.41
C THR A 341 8.07 -23.06 -18.05
N LEU A 342 8.82 -23.11 -16.94
CA LEU A 342 8.26 -22.96 -15.60
C LEU A 342 7.76 -21.54 -15.35
N LYS A 343 8.53 -20.51 -15.71
CA LYS A 343 8.13 -19.09 -15.63
C LYS A 343 6.92 -18.80 -16.50
N PHE A 344 6.79 -19.43 -17.67
CA PHE A 344 5.54 -19.39 -18.42
C PHE A 344 4.42 -20.10 -17.67
N ARG A 345 4.66 -21.27 -17.09
CA ARG A 345 3.64 -22.05 -16.36
C ARG A 345 3.11 -21.32 -15.13
N THR A 346 3.98 -20.75 -14.29
CA THR A 346 3.60 -19.97 -13.10
C THR A 346 2.82 -18.71 -13.49
N VAL A 347 3.23 -17.99 -14.53
CA VAL A 347 2.44 -16.90 -15.15
C VAL A 347 1.17 -17.43 -15.83
N SER A 348 1.14 -18.70 -16.26
CA SER A 348 -0.02 -19.29 -16.93
C SER A 348 -1.16 -19.61 -15.96
N GLU A 349 -0.78 -20.15 -14.79
CA GLU A 349 -1.63 -20.56 -13.66
C GLU A 349 -1.91 -19.38 -12.69
N GLY A 350 -1.20 -18.25 -12.84
CA GLY A 350 -1.42 -17.03 -12.06
C GLY A 350 -0.66 -16.96 -10.73
N LEU A 351 0.37 -17.79 -10.56
CA LEU A 351 1.18 -17.93 -9.36
C LEU A 351 2.30 -16.87 -9.24
N GLN A 352 2.91 -16.47 -10.36
CA GLN A 352 4.01 -15.50 -10.36
C GLN A 352 3.50 -14.09 -10.73
N GLN A 353 3.04 -13.38 -9.70
CA GLN A 353 2.29 -12.11 -9.82
C GLN A 353 3.15 -10.83 -9.73
N GLN A 354 4.47 -10.88 -9.97
CA GLN A 354 5.35 -9.73 -9.72
C GLN A 354 4.90 -8.45 -10.47
N GLU A 355 4.61 -8.52 -11.77
CA GLU A 355 4.10 -7.37 -12.55
C GLU A 355 2.79 -6.78 -11.98
N THR A 356 1.92 -7.63 -11.44
CA THR A 356 0.65 -7.22 -10.82
C THR A 356 0.81 -6.75 -9.38
N MET A 357 1.80 -7.25 -8.63
CA MET A 357 2.12 -6.83 -7.27
C MET A 357 2.84 -5.49 -7.23
N ASP A 358 3.69 -5.21 -8.23
CA ASP A 358 4.33 -3.90 -8.39
C ASP A 358 3.39 -2.85 -9.02
N ALA A 359 2.29 -3.29 -9.64
CA ALA A 359 1.17 -2.42 -10.01
C ALA A 359 0.24 -2.06 -8.81
N LEU A 360 0.41 -2.70 -7.64
CA LEU A 360 -0.31 -2.36 -6.41
C LEU A 360 0.46 -1.34 -5.56
N PRO A 361 -0.22 -0.41 -4.86
CA PRO A 361 0.42 0.47 -3.88
C PRO A 361 1.16 -0.31 -2.78
N LYS A 362 2.33 0.19 -2.35
CA LYS A 362 3.21 -0.48 -1.35
C LYS A 362 2.46 -0.99 -0.11
N ALA A 363 1.50 -0.23 0.43
CA ALA A 363 0.71 -0.65 1.58
C ALA A 363 -0.14 -1.92 1.32
N ILE A 364 -0.74 -2.05 0.12
CA ILE A 364 -1.51 -3.24 -0.26
C ILE A 364 -0.55 -4.42 -0.50
N ARG A 365 0.56 -4.18 -1.22
CA ARG A 365 1.62 -5.19 -1.44
C ARG A 365 2.16 -5.75 -0.12
N SER A 366 2.49 -4.88 0.82
CA SER A 366 2.92 -5.20 2.19
C SER A 366 1.87 -6.02 2.96
N SER A 367 0.59 -5.62 2.94
CA SER A 367 -0.46 -6.38 3.63
C SER A 367 -0.68 -7.79 3.05
N ILE A 368 -0.46 -7.97 1.74
CA ILE A 368 -0.52 -9.28 1.09
C ILE A 368 0.70 -10.13 1.51
N SER A 369 1.92 -9.60 1.41
CA SER A 369 3.12 -10.32 1.86
C SER A 369 3.04 -10.73 3.32
N HIS A 370 2.56 -9.84 4.20
CA HIS A 370 2.34 -10.14 5.61
C HIS A 370 1.38 -11.32 5.80
N HIS A 371 0.20 -11.28 5.17
CA HIS A 371 -0.78 -12.36 5.31
C HIS A 371 -0.31 -13.71 4.73
N LEU A 372 0.60 -13.71 3.75
CA LEU A 372 1.12 -14.93 3.13
C LEU A 372 2.36 -15.52 3.81
N PHE A 373 3.18 -14.70 4.47
CA PHE A 373 4.55 -15.10 4.83
C PHE A 373 4.98 -14.74 6.27
N PHE A 374 4.24 -13.92 7.02
CA PHE A 374 4.66 -13.47 8.36
C PHE A 374 4.96 -14.64 9.30
N ASP A 375 4.02 -15.58 9.46
CA ASP A 375 4.14 -16.76 10.32
C ASP A 375 5.38 -17.61 9.97
N LEU A 376 5.80 -17.63 8.70
CA LEU A 376 6.97 -18.39 8.26
C LEU A 376 8.27 -17.68 8.65
N VAL A 377 8.35 -16.37 8.41
CA VAL A 377 9.55 -15.58 8.74
C VAL A 377 9.73 -15.47 10.26
N GLN A 378 8.64 -15.36 11.02
CA GLN A 378 8.67 -15.34 12.50
C GLN A 378 9.23 -16.63 13.12
N ASN A 379 8.97 -17.80 12.50
CA ASN A 379 9.47 -19.09 12.98
C ASN A 379 10.89 -19.44 12.50
N ALA A 380 11.42 -18.73 11.50
CA ALA A 380 12.73 -18.99 10.93
C ALA A 380 13.86 -18.63 11.92
N TYR A 381 14.90 -19.48 12.02
CA TYR A 381 15.82 -19.45 13.17
C TYR A 381 16.52 -18.09 13.41
N LEU A 382 16.83 -17.36 12.33
CA LEU A 382 17.53 -16.08 12.36
C LEU A 382 16.72 -14.97 13.06
N PHE A 383 15.38 -15.07 13.01
CA PHE A 383 14.46 -14.01 13.45
C PHE A 383 13.72 -14.31 14.76
N LYS A 384 14.13 -15.37 15.47
CA LYS A 384 13.63 -15.64 16.83
C LYS A 384 13.88 -14.44 17.74
N ASN A 385 12.87 -14.06 18.52
CA ASN A 385 12.89 -12.94 19.46
C ASN A 385 13.11 -11.54 18.83
N VAL A 386 12.93 -11.38 17.51
CA VAL A 386 12.88 -10.08 16.82
C VAL A 386 11.47 -9.47 16.95
N SER A 387 11.33 -8.15 16.94
CA SER A 387 10.02 -7.49 17.06
C SER A 387 9.12 -7.72 15.84
N ASN A 388 7.80 -7.70 16.08
CA ASN A 388 6.81 -7.79 15.01
C ASN A 388 6.90 -6.60 14.03
N ASP A 389 7.42 -5.44 14.45
CA ASP A 389 7.53 -4.25 13.61
C ASP A 389 8.69 -4.36 12.60
N LEU A 390 9.85 -4.91 12.98
CA LEU A 390 10.91 -5.22 12.03
C LEU A 390 10.51 -6.40 11.13
N LEU A 391 9.86 -7.43 11.68
CA LEU A 391 9.30 -8.53 10.87
C LEU A 391 8.30 -8.02 9.81
N PHE A 392 7.41 -7.09 10.17
CA PHE A 392 6.49 -6.45 9.23
C PHE A 392 7.23 -5.71 8.11
N GLN A 393 8.29 -4.97 8.44
CA GLN A 393 9.11 -4.22 7.47
C GLN A 393 9.92 -5.15 6.56
N LEU A 394 10.53 -6.20 7.10
CA LEU A 394 11.25 -7.23 6.34
C LEU A 394 10.31 -7.90 5.33
N VAL A 395 9.20 -8.47 5.80
CA VAL A 395 8.21 -9.18 4.96
C VAL A 395 7.60 -8.26 3.88
N ALA A 396 7.54 -6.95 4.09
CA ALA A 396 7.06 -5.98 3.10
C ALA A 396 8.03 -5.73 1.93
N GLU A 397 9.33 -6.04 2.07
CA GLU A 397 10.34 -5.95 1.01
C GLU A 397 10.76 -7.30 0.42
N MET A 398 10.51 -8.42 1.10
CA MET A 398 10.76 -9.78 0.57
C MET A 398 9.95 -10.05 -0.70
N ARG A 399 10.52 -10.87 -1.61
CA ARG A 399 9.90 -11.24 -2.89
C ARG A 399 9.81 -12.76 -3.04
N ALA A 400 8.66 -13.25 -3.50
CA ALA A 400 8.43 -14.67 -3.72
C ALA A 400 8.84 -15.07 -5.14
N GLU A 401 9.82 -15.97 -5.25
CA GLU A 401 10.34 -16.53 -6.50
C GLU A 401 10.10 -18.05 -6.56
N TYR A 402 10.02 -18.60 -7.77
CA TYR A 402 9.77 -20.02 -8.03
C TYR A 402 10.88 -20.58 -8.93
N PHE A 403 11.48 -21.70 -8.50
CA PHE A 403 12.60 -22.34 -9.18
C PHE A 403 12.23 -23.76 -9.63
N ALA A 404 12.72 -24.16 -10.80
CA ALA A 404 12.58 -25.50 -11.35
C ALA A 404 13.44 -26.50 -10.57
N PRO A 405 13.13 -27.81 -10.56
CA PRO A 405 13.99 -28.83 -9.97
C PRO A 405 15.31 -28.98 -10.75
N ARG A 406 16.43 -29.19 -10.04
CA ARG A 406 17.82 -29.24 -10.56
C ARG A 406 18.32 -27.91 -11.15
N GLU A 407 17.78 -26.81 -10.64
CA GLU A 407 18.25 -25.44 -10.87
C GLU A 407 19.21 -25.07 -9.74
N GLU A 408 20.30 -24.37 -10.08
CA GLU A 408 21.33 -23.95 -9.14
C GLU A 408 21.09 -22.45 -8.85
N ILE A 409 20.69 -22.14 -7.61
CA ILE A 409 20.15 -20.82 -7.19
C ILE A 409 21.28 -19.89 -6.72
N ILE A 410 22.29 -20.47 -6.07
CA ILE A 410 23.51 -19.82 -5.58
C ILE A 410 24.66 -20.73 -5.99
N LEU A 411 25.74 -20.15 -6.52
CA LEU A 411 26.96 -20.89 -6.86
C LEU A 411 28.03 -20.76 -5.76
N GLN A 412 28.79 -21.84 -5.54
CA GLN A 412 29.93 -21.80 -4.63
C GLN A 412 30.97 -20.76 -5.08
N ASN A 413 31.47 -19.95 -4.13
CA ASN A 413 32.33 -18.78 -4.33
C ASN A 413 31.67 -17.57 -5.04
N GLU A 414 30.35 -17.56 -5.23
CA GLU A 414 29.63 -16.39 -5.73
C GLU A 414 29.57 -15.25 -4.69
N ALA A 415 29.53 -13.99 -5.14
CA ALA A 415 29.42 -12.84 -4.26
C ALA A 415 28.02 -12.76 -3.61
N PRO A 416 27.91 -12.44 -2.30
CA PRO A 416 26.65 -12.54 -1.58
C PRO A 416 25.71 -11.34 -1.84
N THR A 417 24.89 -11.43 -2.88
CA THR A 417 23.87 -10.41 -3.22
C THR A 417 22.64 -10.51 -2.33
N ASP A 418 22.12 -11.73 -2.14
CA ASP A 418 20.80 -12.01 -1.60
C ASP A 418 20.83 -13.28 -0.75
N PHE A 419 19.84 -13.47 0.13
CA PHE A 419 19.57 -14.75 0.77
C PHE A 419 18.11 -15.15 0.58
N TYR A 420 17.82 -16.43 0.79
CA TYR A 420 16.51 -17.03 0.54
C TYR A 420 15.97 -17.73 1.79
N ILE A 421 14.66 -17.68 1.99
CA ILE A 421 13.95 -18.52 2.98
C ILE A 421 13.05 -19.49 2.21
N VAL A 422 13.10 -20.78 2.55
CA VAL A 422 12.35 -21.82 1.85
C VAL A 422 10.88 -21.81 2.29
N VAL A 423 9.95 -21.58 1.36
CA VAL A 423 8.49 -21.62 1.62
C VAL A 423 7.89 -22.98 1.29
N THR A 424 8.27 -23.54 0.14
CA THR A 424 7.91 -24.92 -0.23
C THR A 424 9.02 -25.56 -1.05
N GLY A 425 9.07 -26.89 -1.02
CA GLY A 425 10.10 -27.69 -1.68
C GLY A 425 11.33 -27.93 -0.81
N ASN A 426 12.30 -28.66 -1.38
CA ASN A 426 13.57 -29.00 -0.73
C ASN A 426 14.74 -28.48 -1.57
N LEU A 427 15.80 -28.00 -0.91
CA LEU A 427 17.07 -27.63 -1.53
C LEU A 427 18.19 -28.53 -1.00
N ASP A 428 19.05 -29.02 -1.88
CA ASP A 428 20.23 -29.79 -1.54
C ASP A 428 21.46 -28.84 -1.62
N LEU A 429 22.17 -28.63 -0.51
CA LEU A 429 23.42 -27.87 -0.46
C LEU A 429 24.56 -28.79 -0.89
N VAL A 430 25.30 -28.39 -1.93
CA VAL A 430 26.35 -29.20 -2.57
C VAL A 430 27.70 -28.49 -2.42
N ASP A 431 28.70 -29.24 -1.96
CA ASP A 431 30.10 -28.82 -2.01
C ASP A 431 30.76 -29.37 -3.28
N HIS A 432 31.48 -28.50 -4.01
CA HIS A 432 32.31 -28.83 -5.17
C HIS A 432 33.82 -28.69 -4.88
N SER A 433 34.23 -28.53 -3.61
CA SER A 433 35.63 -28.49 -3.20
C SER A 433 36.40 -29.80 -3.49
N THR A 434 35.67 -30.91 -3.59
CA THR A 434 36.19 -32.24 -3.96
C THR A 434 35.72 -32.65 -5.36
N GLU A 435 36.50 -33.52 -6.04
CA GLU A 435 36.18 -34.05 -7.39
C GLU A 435 34.84 -34.83 -7.47
N ILE A 436 34.23 -35.13 -6.32
CA ILE A 436 32.92 -35.76 -6.18
C ILE A 436 31.95 -34.72 -5.58
N GLU A 437 30.79 -34.51 -6.22
CA GLU A 437 29.72 -33.68 -5.64
C GLU A 437 29.24 -34.29 -4.32
N ARG A 438 29.49 -33.62 -3.20
CA ARG A 438 28.99 -34.03 -1.88
C ARG A 438 27.80 -33.16 -1.46
N ILE A 439 26.65 -33.79 -1.25
CA ILE A 439 25.52 -33.14 -0.56
C ILE A 439 25.88 -33.02 0.93
N VAL A 440 25.88 -31.81 1.46
CA VAL A 440 26.23 -31.49 2.85
C VAL A 440 24.97 -31.48 3.72
N LYS A 441 23.98 -30.69 3.35
CA LYS A 441 22.73 -30.45 4.10
C LYS A 441 21.55 -30.37 3.12
N THR A 442 20.36 -30.79 3.56
CA THR A 442 19.12 -30.61 2.77
C THR A 442 18.20 -29.63 3.50
N ALA A 443 18.05 -28.42 2.98
CA ALA A 443 17.16 -27.40 3.52
C ALA A 443 15.69 -27.70 3.15
N LYS A 444 14.80 -27.40 4.09
CA LYS A 444 13.35 -27.67 4.07
C LYS A 444 12.59 -26.36 4.32
N ASN A 445 11.26 -26.42 4.23
CA ASN A 445 10.37 -25.31 4.59
C ASN A 445 10.72 -24.71 5.97
N GLY A 446 10.94 -23.40 6.02
CA GLY A 446 11.34 -22.63 7.21
C GLY A 446 12.86 -22.40 7.35
N ASP A 447 13.69 -23.15 6.62
CA ASP A 447 15.15 -22.95 6.64
C ASP A 447 15.55 -21.72 5.80
N LEU A 448 16.63 -21.04 6.24
CA LEU A 448 17.32 -20.03 5.44
C LEU A 448 18.45 -20.67 4.62
N VAL A 449 18.79 -20.07 3.47
CA VAL A 449 20.01 -20.39 2.72
C VAL A 449 20.66 -19.12 2.13
N GLY A 450 21.98 -18.99 2.33
CA GLY A 450 22.83 -17.91 1.80
C GLY A 450 23.05 -16.74 2.76
N GLU A 451 22.41 -16.79 3.93
CA GLU A 451 22.47 -15.80 5.00
C GLU A 451 23.88 -15.62 5.60
N ILE A 452 24.70 -16.67 5.75
CA ILE A 452 26.11 -16.55 6.18
C ILE A 452 26.90 -15.64 5.22
N GLY A 453 26.73 -15.83 3.90
CA GLY A 453 27.38 -14.98 2.90
C GLY A 453 26.95 -13.51 3.03
N VAL A 454 25.63 -13.28 3.16
CA VAL A 454 25.07 -11.92 3.30
C VAL A 454 25.49 -11.25 4.61
N LEU A 455 25.38 -11.93 5.75
CA LEU A 455 25.74 -11.36 7.06
C LEU A 455 27.25 -11.14 7.19
N CYS A 456 28.08 -12.06 6.69
CA CYS A 456 29.54 -12.01 6.85
C CYS A 456 30.29 -11.32 5.70
N TYR A 457 29.61 -10.91 4.63
CA TYR A 457 30.20 -10.43 3.37
C TYR A 457 31.28 -11.38 2.82
N LYS A 458 30.94 -12.68 2.78
CA LYS A 458 31.80 -13.74 2.25
C LYS A 458 31.25 -14.33 0.95
N PRO A 459 32.12 -14.81 0.04
CA PRO A 459 31.70 -15.69 -1.04
C PRO A 459 30.90 -16.88 -0.52
N GLN A 460 29.88 -17.30 -1.26
CA GLN A 460 28.93 -18.31 -0.80
C GLN A 460 29.60 -19.69 -0.67
N LEU A 461 29.37 -20.35 0.47
CA LEU A 461 30.17 -21.50 0.92
C LEU A 461 29.86 -22.80 0.17
N PHE A 462 28.64 -22.93 -0.35
CA PHE A 462 28.12 -24.12 -1.02
C PHE A 462 27.28 -23.72 -2.23
N THR A 463 27.22 -24.57 -3.25
CA THR A 463 26.23 -24.43 -4.33
C THR A 463 24.87 -24.89 -3.81
N VAL A 464 23.82 -24.12 -4.09
CA VAL A 464 22.46 -24.39 -3.60
C VAL A 464 21.61 -24.88 -4.77
N ARG A 465 21.27 -26.18 -4.78
CA ARG A 465 20.57 -26.82 -5.90
C ARG A 465 19.15 -27.23 -5.48
N THR A 466 18.14 -26.90 -6.28
CA THR A 466 16.78 -27.37 -6.03
C THR A 466 16.66 -28.89 -6.25
N ARG A 467 15.95 -29.56 -5.34
CA ARG A 467 15.60 -30.98 -5.51
C ARG A 467 14.21 -31.16 -6.14
N THR A 468 13.28 -30.27 -5.78
CA THR A 468 11.89 -30.21 -6.25
C THR A 468 11.63 -28.88 -6.96
N LEU A 469 10.42 -28.69 -7.49
CA LEU A 469 9.88 -27.33 -7.61
C LEU A 469 9.88 -26.72 -6.20
N SER A 470 10.46 -25.53 -6.06
CA SER A 470 10.57 -24.83 -4.78
C SER A 470 10.14 -23.38 -4.90
N GLN A 471 9.43 -22.88 -3.88
CA GLN A 471 9.08 -21.47 -3.72
C GLN A 471 9.96 -20.88 -2.62
N LEU A 472 10.67 -19.79 -2.93
CA LEU A 472 11.61 -19.15 -2.05
C LEU A 472 11.25 -17.68 -1.83
N LEU A 473 11.47 -17.16 -0.62
CA LEU A 473 11.42 -15.74 -0.32
C LEU A 473 12.82 -15.15 -0.37
N ARG A 474 13.09 -14.39 -1.42
CA ARG A 474 14.31 -13.61 -1.61
C ARG A 474 14.28 -12.35 -0.74
N LEU A 475 15.42 -12.01 -0.12
CA LEU A 475 15.68 -10.67 0.41
C LEU A 475 17.07 -10.17 0.00
N ASP A 476 17.10 -8.97 -0.58
CA ASP A 476 18.31 -8.34 -1.10
C ASP A 476 19.19 -7.79 0.05
N ARG A 477 20.53 -7.98 0.00
CA ARG A 477 21.50 -7.53 1.04
C ARG A 477 21.29 -6.08 1.46
N THR A 478 21.10 -5.19 0.49
CA THR A 478 21.02 -3.74 0.74
C THR A 478 19.74 -3.37 1.49
N SER A 479 18.59 -3.91 1.10
CA SER A 479 17.34 -3.72 1.84
C SER A 479 17.43 -4.28 3.26
N PHE A 480 18.02 -5.46 3.42
CA PHE A 480 18.22 -6.10 4.73
C PHE A 480 19.13 -5.28 5.66
N LEU A 481 20.29 -4.84 5.19
CA LEU A 481 21.23 -4.03 5.98
C LEU A 481 20.65 -2.65 6.29
N ASN A 482 19.91 -2.00 5.38
CA ASN A 482 19.25 -0.72 5.65
C ASN A 482 18.22 -0.82 6.79
N LEU A 483 17.48 -1.93 6.86
CA LEU A 483 16.51 -2.19 7.94
C LEU A 483 17.22 -2.49 9.27
N ILE A 484 18.29 -3.28 9.27
CA ILE A 484 19.08 -3.53 10.49
C ILE A 484 19.82 -2.28 10.98
N GLN A 485 20.30 -1.42 10.08
CA GLN A 485 20.96 -0.16 10.44
C GLN A 485 19.99 0.88 11.02
N SER A 486 18.68 0.77 10.77
CA SER A 486 17.68 1.56 11.50
C SER A 486 17.35 0.97 12.88
N ASN A 487 17.41 -0.35 13.04
CA ASN A 487 17.08 -1.07 14.26
C ASN A 487 18.29 -1.82 14.85
N VAL A 488 19.30 -1.07 15.30
CA VAL A 488 20.61 -1.59 15.77
C VAL A 488 20.49 -2.76 16.76
N VAL A 489 19.65 -2.62 17.79
CA VAL A 489 19.47 -3.62 18.86
C VAL A 489 19.04 -4.98 18.28
N GLU A 490 18.08 -4.98 17.35
CA GLU A 490 17.58 -6.20 16.71
C GLU A 490 18.62 -6.83 15.77
N GLY A 491 19.51 -6.02 15.19
CA GLY A 491 20.70 -6.50 14.50
C GLY A 491 21.60 -7.39 15.38
N THR A 492 21.76 -7.04 16.65
CA THR A 492 22.55 -7.87 17.59
C THR A 492 21.84 -9.19 17.93
N ILE A 493 20.50 -9.20 18.01
CA ILE A 493 19.70 -10.41 18.21
C ILE A 493 19.86 -11.35 17.02
N ILE A 494 19.74 -10.83 15.79
CA ILE A 494 19.97 -11.57 14.53
C ILE A 494 21.38 -12.21 14.49
N ILE A 495 22.41 -11.49 14.94
CA ILE A 495 23.79 -12.02 15.02
C ILE A 495 23.92 -13.08 16.11
N SER A 496 23.30 -12.89 17.27
CA SER A 496 23.33 -13.89 18.36
C SER A 496 22.62 -15.20 17.96
N ASN A 497 21.47 -15.10 17.27
CA ASN A 497 20.75 -16.24 16.69
C ASN A 497 21.62 -17.00 15.67
N LEU A 498 22.32 -16.29 14.78
CA LEU A 498 23.25 -16.91 13.82
C LEU A 498 24.38 -17.66 14.53
N LEU A 499 25.04 -17.01 15.50
CA LEU A 499 26.17 -17.59 16.23
C LEU A 499 25.76 -18.78 17.10
N GLN A 500 24.57 -18.73 17.72
CA GLN A 500 24.00 -19.86 18.44
C GLN A 500 23.72 -21.03 17.48
N HIS A 501 23.08 -20.78 16.33
CA HIS A 501 22.81 -21.85 15.36
C HIS A 501 24.12 -22.47 14.82
N LEU A 502 25.11 -21.66 14.48
CA LEU A 502 26.43 -22.14 14.05
C LEU A 502 27.14 -22.93 15.14
N LYS A 503 26.95 -22.60 16.42
CA LYS A 503 27.48 -23.38 17.54
C LYS A 503 26.77 -24.72 17.69
N GLU A 504 25.43 -24.73 17.63
CA GLU A 504 24.61 -25.95 17.65
C GLU A 504 24.94 -26.89 16.47
N GLU A 505 25.29 -26.35 15.29
CA GLU A 505 25.76 -27.17 14.16
C GLU A 505 27.25 -27.53 14.23
N SER A 506 28.10 -26.76 14.93
CA SER A 506 29.54 -27.04 15.06
C SER A 506 29.86 -28.32 15.84
N ASP A 507 28.95 -28.77 16.72
CA ASP A 507 29.02 -30.08 17.38
C ASP A 507 28.80 -31.26 16.40
N SER A 508 28.35 -30.99 15.16
CA SER A 508 28.04 -32.01 14.14
C SER A 508 29.00 -32.07 12.95
N ASP A 509 29.58 -30.95 12.51
CA ASP A 509 30.48 -30.90 11.34
C ASP A 509 31.70 -29.97 11.58
N PRO A 510 32.96 -30.45 11.48
CA PRO A 510 34.16 -29.69 11.85
C PRO A 510 34.47 -28.54 10.88
N THR A 511 33.86 -28.51 9.70
CA THR A 511 33.89 -27.36 8.78
C THR A 511 33.11 -26.17 9.35
N ILE A 512 32.05 -26.41 10.13
CA ILE A 512 31.24 -25.36 10.75
C ILE A 512 31.96 -24.77 11.96
N ASP A 513 32.70 -25.57 12.74
CA ASP A 513 33.59 -25.08 13.81
C ASP A 513 34.65 -24.09 13.31
N THR A 514 35.32 -24.40 12.19
CA THR A 514 36.32 -23.49 11.61
C THR A 514 35.69 -22.20 11.08
N LEU A 515 34.51 -22.28 10.46
CA LEU A 515 33.73 -21.12 10.03
C LEU A 515 33.25 -20.26 11.21
N LEU A 516 32.73 -20.87 12.28
CA LEU A 516 32.32 -20.20 13.52
C LEU A 516 33.50 -19.40 14.11
N LYS A 517 34.64 -20.06 14.30
CA LYS A 517 35.88 -19.40 14.78
C LYS A 517 36.34 -18.27 13.87
N GLU A 518 36.17 -18.38 12.56
CA GLU A 518 36.52 -17.31 11.62
C GLU A 518 35.52 -16.14 11.65
N ILE A 519 34.22 -16.41 11.79
CA ILE A 519 33.16 -15.42 11.93
C ILE A 519 33.33 -14.66 13.25
N GLU A 520 33.63 -15.35 14.35
CA GLU A 520 34.02 -14.71 15.62
C GLU A 520 35.28 -13.87 15.45
N ASN A 521 36.28 -14.33 14.69
CA ASN A 521 37.43 -13.52 14.32
C ASN A 521 37.09 -12.28 13.45
N MET A 522 35.96 -12.26 12.74
CA MET A 522 35.48 -11.09 11.99
C MET A 522 34.66 -10.13 12.85
N VAL A 523 33.79 -10.67 13.71
CA VAL A 523 33.03 -9.96 14.76
C VAL A 523 34.02 -9.21 15.67
N THR A 524 35.02 -9.90 16.21
CA THR A 524 36.10 -9.32 17.03
C THR A 524 37.09 -8.41 16.29
N ARG A 525 36.98 -8.27 14.97
CA ARG A 525 37.73 -7.29 14.16
C ARG A 525 36.85 -6.12 13.69
N GLY A 526 35.55 -6.13 14.00
CA GLY A 526 34.59 -5.12 13.53
C GLY A 526 34.59 -5.01 12.01
N ARG A 527 34.66 -6.16 11.30
CA ARG A 527 34.69 -6.27 9.83
C ARG A 527 33.34 -6.65 9.20
N LEU A 528 32.28 -6.68 9.99
CA LEU A 528 30.91 -6.86 9.52
C LEU A 528 30.29 -5.48 9.25
N ASP A 529 29.46 -5.36 8.21
CA ASP A 529 28.69 -4.15 7.89
C ASP A 529 27.45 -3.95 8.82
N LEU A 530 27.39 -4.75 9.89
CA LEU A 530 26.31 -4.79 10.87
C LEU A 530 26.68 -3.96 12.10
N PRO A 531 25.74 -3.21 12.69
CA PRO A 531 26.01 -2.44 13.90
C PRO A 531 26.17 -3.40 15.10
N LEU A 532 27.31 -3.29 15.79
CA LEU A 532 27.66 -4.10 16.96
C LEU A 532 27.67 -3.21 18.21
N THR A 533 26.59 -3.23 18.98
CA THR A 533 26.42 -2.52 20.25
C THR A 533 27.43 -2.99 21.30
N LEU A 534 27.84 -2.10 22.21
CA LEU A 534 28.74 -2.47 23.31
C LEU A 534 28.13 -3.49 24.30
N THR A 535 26.81 -3.51 24.44
CA THR A 535 26.07 -4.48 25.27
C THR A 535 26.27 -5.91 24.79
N PHE A 536 26.33 -6.15 23.48
CA PHE A 536 26.65 -7.46 22.88
C PHE A 536 28.09 -7.90 23.24
N ALA A 537 29.04 -6.96 23.31
CA ALA A 537 30.41 -7.24 23.72
C ALA A 537 30.50 -7.68 25.19
N ALA A 538 29.82 -6.94 26.09
CA ALA A 538 29.73 -7.27 27.50
C ALA A 538 29.01 -8.61 27.76
N THR A 539 27.91 -8.87 27.04
CA THR A 539 27.13 -10.13 27.13
C THR A 539 27.97 -11.36 26.77
N ARG A 540 28.94 -11.19 25.86
CA ARG A 540 29.88 -12.24 25.43
C ARG A 540 31.17 -12.30 26.23
N GLU A 541 31.35 -11.43 27.23
CA GLU A 541 32.57 -11.32 28.05
C GLU A 541 33.86 -11.03 27.22
N ASP A 542 33.70 -10.55 25.98
CA ASP A 542 34.82 -10.35 25.05
C ASP A 542 35.46 -8.96 25.20
N VAL A 543 36.39 -8.88 26.15
CA VAL A 543 37.25 -7.72 26.42
C VAL A 543 37.95 -7.19 25.15
N LYS A 544 38.32 -8.05 24.19
CA LYS A 544 39.08 -7.67 22.98
C LYS A 544 38.19 -7.10 21.88
N LEU A 545 36.91 -7.44 21.87
CA LEU A 545 35.89 -6.81 21.03
C LEU A 545 35.46 -5.48 21.67
N LEU A 546 35.14 -5.50 22.96
CA LEU A 546 34.76 -4.33 23.76
C LEU A 546 35.78 -3.19 23.61
N GLN A 547 37.07 -3.49 23.81
CA GLN A 547 38.16 -2.51 23.64
C GLN A 547 38.22 -1.91 22.22
N LYS A 548 37.90 -2.68 21.17
CA LYS A 548 37.93 -2.17 19.79
C LYS A 548 36.71 -1.33 19.44
N LEU A 549 35.56 -1.61 20.04
CA LEU A 549 34.36 -0.78 19.90
C LEU A 549 34.55 0.56 20.63
N LEU A 550 35.08 0.54 21.86
CA LEU A 550 35.40 1.77 22.60
C LEU A 550 36.49 2.60 21.90
N ASN A 551 37.52 1.96 21.32
CA ASN A 551 38.51 2.62 20.45
C ASN A 551 37.96 3.13 19.10
N ARG A 552 36.68 2.87 18.77
CA ARG A 552 35.96 3.50 17.63
C ARG A 552 35.10 4.68 18.06
N ASN A 553 35.20 5.13 19.32
CA ASN A 553 34.37 6.17 19.93
C ASN A 553 32.86 5.81 19.97
N MET A 554 32.55 4.52 20.20
CA MET A 554 31.21 4.10 20.65
C MET A 554 30.96 4.70 22.06
N ASP A 555 29.76 5.19 22.32
CA ASP A 555 29.41 5.74 23.64
C ASP A 555 29.34 4.61 24.68
N PRO A 556 30.16 4.60 25.75
CA PRO A 556 30.15 3.55 26.76
C PRO A 556 28.83 3.39 27.51
N ASN A 557 27.90 4.35 27.37
CA ASN A 557 26.58 4.36 27.99
C ASN A 557 25.45 3.98 27.01
N GLU A 558 25.75 3.47 25.82
CA GLU A 558 24.76 2.96 24.86
C GLU A 558 23.96 1.78 25.45
N CYS A 559 22.69 2.01 25.80
CA CYS A 559 21.82 1.02 26.42
C CYS A 559 21.22 -0.01 25.44
N ASP A 560 20.77 -1.15 25.99
CA ASP A 560 19.85 -2.06 25.32
C ASP A 560 18.38 -1.62 25.42
N CYS A 561 17.46 -2.48 24.98
CA CYS A 561 16.02 -2.26 24.99
C CYS A 561 15.34 -2.24 26.37
N ASN A 562 16.07 -2.55 27.45
CA ASN A 562 15.63 -2.48 28.85
C ASN A 562 16.38 -1.36 29.61
N ASN A 563 16.94 -0.39 28.88
CA ASN A 563 17.84 0.65 29.37
C ASN A 563 19.14 0.14 30.06
N ARG A 564 19.54 -1.13 29.88
CA ARG A 564 20.78 -1.66 30.46
C ARG A 564 22.00 -1.21 29.67
N THR A 565 22.87 -0.42 30.31
CA THR A 565 24.19 -0.09 29.75
C THR A 565 25.10 -1.34 29.71
N PRO A 566 26.20 -1.34 28.93
CA PRO A 566 27.17 -2.43 28.90
C PRO A 566 27.79 -2.70 30.29
N LEU A 567 27.82 -1.67 31.15
CA LEU A 567 28.33 -1.74 32.51
C LEU A 567 27.41 -2.57 33.42
N HIS A 568 26.08 -2.47 33.29
CA HIS A 568 25.13 -3.35 34.01
C HIS A 568 25.39 -4.82 33.66
N ILE A 569 25.56 -5.12 32.37
CA ILE A 569 25.76 -6.49 31.88
C ILE A 569 27.11 -7.03 32.37
N ALA A 570 28.19 -6.25 32.27
CA ALA A 570 29.51 -6.65 32.76
C ALA A 570 29.54 -6.83 34.29
N ALA A 571 28.76 -6.02 35.03
CA ALA A 571 28.63 -6.11 36.48
C ALA A 571 27.85 -7.37 36.92
N SER A 572 26.69 -7.62 36.31
CA SER A 572 25.86 -8.82 36.51
C SER A 572 26.64 -10.14 36.22
N LYS A 573 27.59 -10.08 35.28
CA LYS A 573 28.50 -11.18 34.92
C LYS A 573 29.77 -11.29 35.78
N GLY A 574 30.10 -10.30 36.60
CA GLY A 574 31.32 -10.31 37.40
C GLY A 574 32.62 -10.10 36.60
N ASN A 575 32.55 -9.59 35.37
CA ASN A 575 33.73 -9.45 34.51
C ASN A 575 34.50 -8.15 34.81
N GLU A 576 35.42 -8.23 35.78
CA GLU A 576 36.34 -7.16 36.19
C GLU A 576 37.01 -6.44 35.01
N GLN A 577 37.47 -7.19 34.00
CA GLN A 577 38.22 -6.63 32.88
C GLN A 577 37.31 -5.80 31.95
N CYS A 578 36.08 -6.26 31.70
CA CYS A 578 35.08 -5.48 30.96
C CYS A 578 34.67 -4.21 31.73
N VAL A 579 34.43 -4.31 33.05
CA VAL A 579 34.03 -3.19 33.91
C VAL A 579 35.13 -2.13 33.97
N HIS A 580 36.39 -2.53 34.24
CA HIS A 580 37.53 -1.62 34.27
C HIS A 580 37.71 -0.87 32.93
N LEU A 581 37.56 -1.58 31.81
CA LEU A 581 37.77 -1.00 30.48
C LEU A 581 36.63 -0.04 30.08
N LEU A 582 35.38 -0.33 30.47
CA LEU A 582 34.24 0.59 30.31
C LEU A 582 34.43 1.88 31.13
N LEU A 583 34.79 1.76 32.41
CA LEU A 583 35.03 2.93 33.28
C LEU A 583 36.21 3.78 32.77
N GLN A 584 37.29 3.17 32.28
CA GLN A 584 38.42 3.89 31.66
C GLN A 584 38.03 4.72 30.42
N HIS A 585 36.97 4.33 29.70
CA HIS A 585 36.46 5.06 28.55
C HIS A 585 35.30 6.03 28.89
N GLY A 586 34.91 6.14 30.17
CA GLY A 586 33.90 7.11 30.62
C GLY A 586 32.47 6.57 30.74
N ALA A 587 32.30 5.27 31.01
CA ALA A 587 31.01 4.74 31.46
C ALA A 587 30.59 5.37 32.80
N ASP A 588 29.34 5.80 32.92
CA ASP A 588 28.77 6.31 34.18
C ASP A 588 28.36 5.12 35.08
N PRO A 589 28.96 4.97 36.28
CA PRO A 589 28.62 3.90 37.20
C PRO A 589 27.25 4.06 37.89
N ASN A 590 26.55 5.18 37.70
CA ASN A 590 25.24 5.48 38.31
C ASN A 590 24.09 5.54 37.29
N CYS A 591 24.29 5.09 36.05
CA CYS A 591 23.18 4.79 35.14
C CYS A 591 22.19 3.80 35.78
N ARG A 592 20.94 3.78 35.30
CA ARG A 592 19.89 2.85 35.74
C ARG A 592 19.24 2.13 34.57
N ASP A 593 18.81 0.89 34.80
CA ASP A 593 17.92 0.15 33.88
C ASP A 593 16.43 0.44 34.15
N ASP A 594 15.52 -0.17 33.37
CA ASP A 594 14.07 0.06 33.49
C ASP A 594 13.46 -0.47 34.80
N ASP A 595 14.14 -1.38 35.51
CA ASP A 595 13.78 -1.77 36.88
C ASP A 595 14.28 -0.75 37.93
N GLY A 596 14.97 0.31 37.48
CA GLY A 596 15.56 1.36 38.31
C GLY A 596 16.91 0.99 38.94
N LYS A 597 17.47 -0.18 38.62
CA LYS A 597 18.66 -0.74 39.28
C LYS A 597 19.95 -0.11 38.79
N GLY A 598 20.93 0.07 39.69
CA GLY A 598 22.29 0.48 39.32
C GLY A 598 23.26 -0.70 39.07
N PRO A 599 24.34 -0.52 38.28
CA PRO A 599 25.36 -1.55 38.04
C PRO A 599 26.00 -2.11 39.33
N LEU A 600 26.17 -1.26 40.35
CA LEU A 600 26.67 -1.67 41.66
C LEU A 600 25.73 -2.66 42.36
N GLY A 601 24.41 -2.47 42.21
CA GLY A 601 23.39 -3.37 42.72
C GLY A 601 23.44 -4.75 42.07
N GLU A 602 23.55 -4.80 40.73
CA GLU A 602 23.73 -6.05 39.98
C GLU A 602 25.01 -6.80 40.40
N ALA A 603 26.13 -6.10 40.63
CA ALA A 603 27.36 -6.71 41.13
C ALA A 603 27.21 -7.29 42.55
N ILE A 604 26.54 -6.56 43.45
CA ILE A 604 26.27 -6.99 44.83
C ILE A 604 25.33 -8.21 44.85
N PHE A 605 24.25 -8.18 44.07
CA PHE A 605 23.32 -9.31 43.94
C PHE A 605 24.01 -10.56 43.34
N GLY A 606 24.88 -10.37 42.34
CA GLY A 606 25.72 -11.42 41.79
C GLY A 606 26.84 -11.91 42.73
N SER A 607 27.02 -11.29 43.90
CA SER A 607 28.11 -11.54 44.86
C SER A 607 29.53 -11.31 44.28
N HIS A 608 29.64 -10.45 43.26
CA HIS A 608 30.89 -10.14 42.54
C HIS A 608 31.68 -9.04 43.26
N GLU A 609 32.22 -9.35 44.43
CA GLU A 609 32.77 -8.34 45.35
C GLU A 609 33.91 -7.50 44.72
N SER A 610 34.80 -8.11 43.94
CA SER A 610 35.90 -7.40 43.25
C SER A 610 35.36 -6.34 42.27
N VAL A 611 34.31 -6.67 41.52
CA VAL A 611 33.62 -5.73 40.63
C VAL A 611 32.89 -4.64 41.41
N ALA A 612 32.24 -4.96 42.53
CA ALA A 612 31.59 -3.96 43.38
C ALA A 612 32.61 -3.00 44.01
N GLN A 613 33.81 -3.47 44.41
CA GLN A 613 34.92 -2.59 44.83
C GLN A 613 35.41 -1.69 43.68
N LEU A 614 35.48 -2.21 42.46
CA LEU A 614 35.91 -1.47 41.26
C LEU A 614 34.90 -0.37 40.87
N LEU A 615 33.61 -0.67 40.93
CA LEU A 615 32.53 0.31 40.71
C LEU A 615 32.51 1.39 41.79
N PHE A 616 32.52 1.01 43.06
CA PHE A 616 32.49 1.95 44.19
C PHE A 616 33.70 2.90 44.20
N SER A 617 34.91 2.38 43.92
CA SER A 617 36.12 3.22 43.83
C SER A 617 36.13 4.19 42.64
N ASN A 618 35.25 4.01 41.65
CA ASN A 618 35.01 4.95 40.55
C ASN A 618 33.76 5.83 40.75
N GLY A 619 33.17 5.85 41.95
CA GLY A 619 32.06 6.73 42.29
C GLY A 619 30.66 6.16 42.05
N ALA A 620 30.52 4.83 41.97
CA ALA A 620 29.21 4.18 42.06
C ALA A 620 28.59 4.40 43.46
N THR A 621 27.29 4.67 43.50
CA THR A 621 26.52 4.82 44.74
C THR A 621 25.33 3.86 44.75
N LEU A 622 24.98 3.33 45.93
CA LEU A 622 23.76 2.55 46.11
C LEU A 622 22.57 3.51 46.23
N SER A 623 21.56 3.40 45.36
CA SER A 623 20.38 4.26 45.47
C SER A 623 19.49 3.81 46.63
N ALA A 624 18.61 4.69 47.13
CA ALA A 624 17.67 4.34 48.20
C ALA A 624 16.69 3.21 47.80
N GLU A 625 16.33 3.17 46.52
CA GLU A 625 15.41 2.19 45.93
C GLU A 625 16.11 0.83 45.74
N ASP A 626 17.32 0.83 45.15
CA ASP A 626 18.22 -0.34 45.11
C ASP A 626 18.43 -0.92 46.53
N ASN A 627 18.79 -0.04 47.47
CA ASN A 627 19.12 -0.42 48.84
C ASN A 627 17.96 -1.11 49.54
N ALA A 628 16.73 -0.59 49.41
CA ALA A 628 15.54 -1.24 49.95
C ALA A 628 15.29 -2.61 49.30
N LEU A 629 15.45 -2.73 47.98
CA LEU A 629 15.26 -3.97 47.23
C LEU A 629 16.29 -5.04 47.64
N TYR A 630 17.59 -4.75 47.61
CA TYR A 630 18.62 -5.73 47.97
C TYR A 630 18.61 -6.06 49.46
N THR A 631 18.28 -5.11 50.34
CA THR A 631 18.08 -5.38 51.78
C THR A 631 16.91 -6.33 52.01
N ARG A 632 15.80 -6.16 51.26
CA ARG A 632 14.65 -7.08 51.32
C ARG A 632 15.05 -8.48 50.86
N ILE A 633 15.65 -8.60 49.67
CA ILE A 633 16.17 -9.85 49.11
C ILE A 633 17.13 -10.53 50.10
N ALA A 634 18.00 -9.77 50.76
CA ALA A 634 18.92 -10.31 51.76
C ALA A 634 18.20 -10.85 53.01
N THR A 635 17.09 -10.24 53.47
CA THR A 635 16.25 -10.84 54.54
C THR A 635 15.50 -12.09 54.10
N GLU A 636 14.98 -12.11 52.87
CA GLU A 636 14.16 -13.22 52.35
C GLU A 636 15.02 -14.45 52.02
N HIS A 637 16.24 -14.25 51.50
CA HIS A 637 17.25 -15.31 51.30
C HIS A 637 18.18 -15.54 52.50
N ASN A 638 18.00 -14.79 53.59
CA ASN A 638 18.78 -14.87 54.82
C ASN A 638 20.32 -14.77 54.63
N ASN A 639 20.77 -13.97 53.65
CA ASN A 639 22.17 -13.95 53.22
C ASN A 639 22.98 -12.85 53.94
N LYS A 640 23.65 -13.22 55.02
CA LYS A 640 24.53 -12.34 55.81
C LYS A 640 25.66 -11.68 54.98
N GLY A 641 26.26 -12.38 54.02
CA GLY A 641 27.31 -11.79 53.16
C GLY A 641 26.79 -10.67 52.25
N LEU A 642 25.52 -10.76 51.84
CA LEU A 642 24.85 -9.70 51.09
C LEU A 642 24.63 -8.45 51.97
N PHE A 643 24.28 -8.62 53.25
CA PHE A 643 24.25 -7.50 54.19
C PHE A 643 25.62 -6.86 54.43
N GLU A 644 26.66 -7.67 54.67
CA GLU A 644 28.02 -7.18 54.88
C GLU A 644 28.54 -6.36 53.68
N SER A 645 28.17 -6.76 52.45
CA SER A 645 28.48 -5.98 51.24
C SER A 645 27.61 -4.72 51.09
N ILE A 646 26.29 -4.76 51.32
CA ILE A 646 25.42 -3.56 51.32
C ILE A 646 25.99 -2.48 52.25
N ILE A 647 26.32 -2.83 53.49
CA ILE A 647 26.89 -1.91 54.49
C ILE A 647 28.23 -1.34 54.00
N LYS A 648 29.11 -2.21 53.46
CA LYS A 648 30.44 -1.85 52.95
C LYS A 648 30.39 -0.83 51.80
N TYR A 649 29.33 -0.83 50.99
CA TYR A 649 29.12 0.12 49.89
C TYR A 649 28.18 1.28 50.23
N GLY A 650 27.86 1.48 51.52
CA GLY A 650 27.11 2.65 52.01
C GLY A 650 25.59 2.54 51.94
N GLY A 651 25.04 1.33 51.79
CA GLY A 651 23.61 1.09 51.90
C GLY A 651 23.08 1.19 53.34
N ASP A 652 21.90 1.78 53.50
CA ASP A 652 21.24 1.96 54.80
C ASP A 652 20.30 0.79 55.13
N VAL A 653 20.77 -0.09 56.01
CA VAL A 653 20.00 -1.28 56.47
C VAL A 653 18.81 -0.91 57.38
N THR A 654 18.71 0.34 57.84
CA THR A 654 17.63 0.82 58.72
C THR A 654 16.40 1.32 57.95
N ALA A 655 16.52 1.44 56.62
CA ALA A 655 15.43 1.85 55.75
C ALA A 655 14.18 0.95 55.88
N LYS A 656 13.00 1.56 55.69
CA LYS A 656 11.72 0.85 55.61
C LYS A 656 11.46 0.39 54.16
N PHE A 657 10.92 -0.81 54.03
CA PHE A 657 10.31 -1.30 52.79
C PHE A 657 8.95 -0.62 52.56
N ASP A 658 8.34 -0.80 51.38
CA ASP A 658 7.03 -0.23 51.04
C ASP A 658 5.90 -0.68 51.99
N ASP A 659 6.02 -1.92 52.50
CA ASP A 659 5.14 -2.50 53.54
C ASP A 659 5.24 -1.76 54.90
N GLY A 660 6.23 -0.87 55.06
CA GLY A 660 6.58 -0.17 56.30
C GLY A 660 7.44 -0.98 57.27
N ASP A 661 7.61 -2.27 57.02
CA ASP A 661 8.55 -3.15 57.72
C ASP A 661 10.00 -2.69 57.52
N THR A 662 10.86 -3.00 58.48
CA THR A 662 12.33 -2.90 58.34
C THR A 662 12.94 -4.30 58.14
N ALA A 663 14.23 -4.36 57.81
CA ALA A 663 14.98 -5.61 57.76
C ALA A 663 14.82 -6.45 59.04
N LEU A 664 14.80 -5.79 60.21
CA LEU A 664 14.64 -6.45 61.51
C LEU A 664 13.25 -7.08 61.69
N HIS A 665 12.18 -6.48 61.17
CA HIS A 665 10.84 -7.11 61.18
C HIS A 665 10.84 -8.42 60.39
N LYS A 666 11.39 -8.43 59.16
CA LYS A 666 11.44 -9.64 58.33
C LYS A 666 12.40 -10.70 58.91
N ALA A 667 13.52 -10.30 59.50
CA ALA A 667 14.44 -11.23 60.17
C ALA A 667 13.79 -11.94 61.38
N VAL A 668 12.97 -11.23 62.16
CA VAL A 668 12.17 -11.83 63.23
C VAL A 668 11.06 -12.73 62.66
N CYS A 669 10.30 -12.28 61.64
CA CYS A 669 9.30 -13.12 60.95
C CYS A 669 9.87 -14.44 60.41
N ASN A 670 11.12 -14.43 59.97
CA ASN A 670 11.83 -15.59 59.43
C ASN A 670 12.54 -16.40 60.54
N GLY A 671 12.50 -15.94 61.79
CA GLY A 671 13.09 -16.60 62.96
C GLY A 671 14.63 -16.68 62.98
N ASN A 672 15.36 -15.99 62.10
CA ASN A 672 16.83 -16.14 62.08
C ASN A 672 17.54 -15.27 63.14
N ILE A 673 17.97 -15.95 64.19
CA ILE A 673 18.77 -15.43 65.30
C ILE A 673 20.06 -14.74 64.78
N GLU A 674 20.84 -15.37 63.89
CA GLU A 674 22.13 -14.84 63.44
C GLU A 674 22.00 -13.51 62.68
N LEU A 675 20.92 -13.35 61.92
CA LEU A 675 20.62 -12.11 61.20
C LEU A 675 20.05 -11.05 62.14
N VAL A 676 19.24 -11.42 63.13
CA VAL A 676 18.77 -10.49 64.17
C VAL A 676 19.95 -9.92 64.96
N GLU A 677 20.90 -10.74 65.42
CA GLU A 677 22.10 -10.25 66.11
C GLU A 677 22.91 -9.28 65.22
N PHE A 678 23.14 -9.65 63.97
CA PHE A 678 23.90 -8.84 63.01
C PHE A 678 23.23 -7.49 62.69
N LEU A 679 21.90 -7.46 62.53
CA LEU A 679 21.16 -6.22 62.29
C LEU A 679 21.20 -5.29 63.53
N LEU A 680 21.16 -5.85 64.74
CA LEU A 680 21.30 -5.09 65.99
C LEU A 680 22.71 -4.52 66.19
N ASP A 681 23.76 -5.22 65.76
CA ASP A 681 25.13 -4.67 65.74
C ASP A 681 25.27 -3.49 64.78
N ASN A 682 24.54 -3.53 63.66
CA ASN A 682 24.47 -2.44 62.69
C ASN A 682 23.41 -1.37 63.01
N LYS A 683 23.03 -1.26 64.30
CA LYS A 683 22.17 -0.20 64.87
C LYS A 683 20.73 -0.15 64.33
N CYS A 684 20.18 -1.26 63.86
CA CYS A 684 18.75 -1.33 63.58
C CYS A 684 17.93 -1.14 64.86
N ASP A 685 16.93 -0.25 64.81
CA ASP A 685 16.07 0.08 65.95
C ASP A 685 15.04 -1.03 66.23
N MET A 686 14.93 -1.42 67.52
CA MET A 686 14.02 -2.44 68.05
C MET A 686 12.61 -1.93 68.33
N ASP A 687 12.42 -0.60 68.39
CA ASP A 687 11.18 0.08 68.75
C ASP A 687 10.55 0.86 67.56
N LEU A 688 11.21 0.86 66.40
CA LEU A 688 10.64 1.41 65.17
C LEU A 688 9.43 0.58 64.73
N SER A 689 8.24 1.19 64.65
CA SER A 689 7.01 0.49 64.25
C SER A 689 6.81 0.44 62.73
N ASN A 690 6.23 -0.65 62.21
CA ASN A 690 5.82 -0.76 60.82
C ASN A 690 4.47 -0.05 60.52
N ASN A 691 3.97 -0.12 59.28
CA ASN A 691 2.70 0.50 58.89
C ASN A 691 1.47 -0.09 59.61
N HIS A 692 1.61 -1.24 60.27
CA HIS A 692 0.58 -1.87 61.09
C HIS A 692 0.69 -1.50 62.58
N GLY A 693 1.68 -0.69 62.97
CA GLY A 693 1.91 -0.24 64.35
C GLY A 693 2.69 -1.22 65.23
N TRP A 694 3.08 -2.39 64.70
CA TRP A 694 3.88 -3.38 65.41
C TRP A 694 5.36 -2.99 65.42
N THR A 695 6.08 -3.27 66.51
CA THR A 695 7.55 -3.21 66.56
C THR A 695 8.16 -4.62 66.46
N PRO A 696 9.45 -4.76 66.06
CA PRO A 696 10.12 -6.07 65.99
C PRO A 696 10.08 -6.86 67.30
N ARG A 697 10.14 -6.16 68.45
CA ARG A 697 10.01 -6.77 69.78
C ARG A 697 8.62 -7.39 69.99
N GLN A 698 7.55 -6.63 69.74
CA GLN A 698 6.16 -7.11 69.87
C GLN A 698 5.87 -8.29 68.91
N LEU A 699 6.50 -8.27 67.74
CA LEU A 699 6.36 -9.33 66.74
C LEU A 699 7.08 -10.62 67.18
N ALA A 700 8.26 -10.52 67.81
CA ALA A 700 8.93 -11.66 68.46
C ALA A 700 8.13 -12.22 69.66
N ASP A 701 7.47 -11.35 70.43
CA ASP A 701 6.54 -11.74 71.50
C ASP A 701 5.36 -12.54 70.95
N GLN A 702 4.72 -12.05 69.87
CA GLN A 702 3.59 -12.70 69.22
C GLN A 702 3.96 -14.04 68.54
N GLN A 703 5.19 -14.18 68.03
CA GLN A 703 5.66 -15.37 67.33
C GLN A 703 6.39 -16.40 68.22
N SER A 704 6.54 -16.14 69.52
CA SER A 704 7.17 -17.05 70.51
C SER A 704 8.65 -17.40 70.24
N HIS A 705 9.40 -16.51 69.60
CA HIS A 705 10.84 -16.69 69.38
C HIS A 705 11.67 -16.34 70.63
N GLU A 706 11.62 -17.19 71.66
CA GLU A 706 12.22 -16.94 72.99
C GLU A 706 13.71 -16.57 72.96
N GLU A 707 14.50 -17.16 72.06
CA GLU A 707 15.93 -16.84 71.92
C GLU A 707 16.14 -15.40 71.39
N ILE A 708 15.33 -14.97 70.40
CA ILE A 708 15.32 -13.59 69.89
C ILE A 708 14.89 -12.59 70.98
N LYS A 709 13.90 -12.94 71.83
CA LYS A 709 13.51 -12.10 72.97
C LYS A 709 14.68 -11.89 73.93
N SER A 710 15.43 -12.95 74.24
CA SER A 710 16.58 -12.89 75.16
C SER A 710 17.67 -11.93 74.64
N ILE A 711 17.86 -11.84 73.33
CA ILE A 711 18.81 -10.93 72.67
C ILE A 711 18.34 -9.47 72.78
N PHE A 712 17.05 -9.21 72.51
CA PHE A 712 16.47 -7.87 72.71
C PHE A 712 16.54 -7.41 74.18
N GLU A 713 16.24 -8.30 75.14
CA GLU A 713 16.40 -8.02 76.58
C GLU A 713 17.85 -7.77 77.01
N ALA A 714 18.81 -8.45 76.39
CA ALA A 714 20.23 -8.32 76.72
C ALA A 714 20.77 -6.93 76.32
N ARG A 715 20.44 -6.44 75.11
CA ARG A 715 20.90 -5.13 74.64
C ARG A 715 20.24 -3.96 75.37
N ASN A 716 18.96 -4.07 75.73
CA ASN A 716 18.23 -3.04 76.46
C ASN A 716 18.95 -2.59 77.76
N LYS A 717 19.56 -3.54 78.49
CA LYS A 717 20.30 -3.30 79.74
C LYS A 717 21.60 -2.50 79.58
N GLN A 718 22.12 -2.32 78.35
CA GLN A 718 23.35 -1.56 78.09
C GLN A 718 23.10 -0.06 77.87
N ILE A 719 21.91 0.32 77.40
CA ILE A 719 21.59 1.72 77.06
C ILE A 719 21.39 2.58 78.31
N THR A 720 20.97 1.97 79.43
CA THR A 720 20.66 2.65 80.71
C THR A 720 21.86 3.19 81.51
N ILE A 721 23.07 3.31 80.94
CA ILE A 721 24.29 3.71 81.67
C ILE A 721 25.13 4.81 80.96
N VAL A 722 24.52 5.85 80.39
CA VAL A 722 25.10 7.21 80.38
C VAL A 722 23.98 8.26 80.46
N GLU A 723 23.72 8.80 81.65
CA GLU A 723 22.94 10.04 81.75
C GLU A 723 23.24 10.86 83.04
N ASN A 724 23.35 12.19 82.85
CA ASN A 724 23.24 13.30 83.83
C ASN A 724 24.49 13.99 84.41
N THR A 725 24.80 15.16 83.82
CA THR A 725 25.38 16.40 84.39
C THR A 725 25.18 17.51 83.33
N GLU A 726 24.57 18.68 83.53
CA GLU A 726 23.87 19.29 84.68
C GLU A 726 22.69 20.19 84.21
N ILE A 727 21.85 20.65 85.15
CA ILE A 727 20.81 21.70 85.01
C ILE A 727 21.13 22.71 86.14
N VAL A 728 21.02 24.05 86.10
CA VAL A 728 20.03 25.04 85.59
C VAL A 728 20.73 26.44 85.53
N PRO A 729 20.04 27.61 85.57
CA PRO A 729 19.21 28.31 84.58
C PRO A 729 19.94 29.50 83.89
N GLY A 730 19.32 30.15 82.90
CA GLY A 730 19.92 31.28 82.14
C GLY A 730 19.22 32.65 82.27
N LEU A 731 19.85 33.71 81.75
CA LEU A 731 19.23 35.05 81.57
C LEU A 731 19.92 35.92 80.48
N ILE A 732 19.15 36.37 79.48
CA ILE A 732 19.19 37.68 78.74
C ILE A 732 20.60 38.28 78.44
N THR A 733 21.06 38.51 77.18
CA THR A 733 20.57 39.54 76.22
C THR A 733 21.29 39.46 74.84
N ARG A 734 20.59 39.81 73.71
CA ARG A 734 21.08 40.49 72.44
C ARG A 734 22.35 39.95 71.70
N TYR A 735 22.56 39.99 70.37
CA TYR A 735 22.03 40.62 69.13
C TYR A 735 22.24 39.57 67.98
N ARG A 736 21.63 39.52 66.78
CA ARG A 736 20.45 40.10 66.07
C ARG A 736 20.24 39.23 64.78
N SER A 737 19.06 38.72 64.43
CA SER A 737 18.02 39.25 63.49
C SER A 737 18.35 39.21 61.98
N GLU A 738 17.43 39.02 61.00
CA GLU A 738 15.97 38.70 60.89
C GLU A 738 15.58 38.73 59.38
N PRO A 739 14.32 38.43 58.94
CA PRO A 739 13.20 37.65 59.51
C PRO A 739 13.04 36.32 58.70
N ALA A 740 11.92 35.71 58.24
CA ALA A 740 10.43 35.75 58.33
C ALA A 740 9.93 34.29 58.03
N MET A 741 8.73 33.75 58.28
CA MET A 741 7.32 34.17 58.47
C MET A 741 6.46 34.39 57.21
N ARG A 742 5.20 33.93 57.07
CA ARG A 742 4.26 32.95 57.76
C ARG A 742 2.95 32.91 56.90
N GLN A 743 1.88 32.09 57.02
CA GLN A 743 1.42 30.85 57.70
C GLN A 743 0.04 30.44 57.04
N VAL A 744 -0.63 29.36 57.49
CA VAL A 744 -2.12 29.16 57.69
C VAL A 744 -2.68 27.82 57.13
N GLN A 745 -3.89 27.43 57.58
CA GLN A 745 -4.49 26.09 57.69
C GLN A 745 -5.56 25.78 56.62
N MET A 746 -6.29 24.65 56.82
CA MET A 746 -7.57 24.25 56.20
C MET A 746 -8.65 25.36 56.28
N GLU A 747 -9.76 25.36 55.51
CA GLU A 747 -10.70 24.24 55.29
C GLU A 747 -11.61 24.41 54.02
N ASP A 748 -12.09 23.26 53.53
CA ASP A 748 -13.32 22.99 52.75
C ASP A 748 -13.64 23.44 51.29
N ASN A 749 -14.12 22.43 50.54
CA ASN A 749 -15.16 22.39 49.50
C ASN A 749 -15.13 23.19 48.16
N SER A 750 -14.65 22.50 47.12
CA SER A 750 -15.34 22.26 45.82
C SER A 750 -15.41 23.31 44.69
N ALA A 751 -15.35 22.78 43.45
CA ALA A 751 -15.90 23.30 42.17
C ALA A 751 -15.18 24.42 41.36
N THR A 752 -14.50 23.97 40.30
CA THR A 752 -14.38 24.58 38.93
C THR A 752 -13.35 25.69 38.61
N VAL A 753 -13.01 25.73 37.31
CA VAL A 753 -12.21 26.72 36.55
C VAL A 753 -10.67 26.56 36.55
N SER A 754 -10.08 26.77 35.36
CA SER A 754 -8.64 26.69 35.03
C SER A 754 -7.82 27.92 35.47
N PRO A 755 -6.47 27.89 35.46
CA PRO A 755 -5.78 28.55 34.32
C PRO A 755 -4.36 28.05 33.93
N ARG A 756 -3.91 28.55 32.76
CA ARG A 756 -2.53 28.85 32.29
C ARG A 756 -1.29 28.31 33.06
N LYS A 757 -0.35 27.74 32.29
CA LYS A 757 1.11 27.98 32.43
C LYS A 757 1.60 28.94 31.34
N MET A 758 2.64 29.74 31.62
CA MET A 758 3.40 30.51 30.62
C MET A 758 4.82 30.81 31.13
N ASN A 759 5.75 31.05 30.18
CA ASN A 759 7.21 31.25 30.26
C ASN A 759 8.00 29.93 30.11
N LEU A 760 8.77 29.74 29.03
CA LEU A 760 10.01 30.41 28.57
C LEU A 760 11.21 30.01 29.46
N ASN A 761 12.40 29.65 28.97
CA ASN A 761 13.00 29.67 27.61
C ASN A 761 13.96 28.44 27.48
N ASN A 762 14.60 28.06 26.36
CA ASN A 762 15.04 28.81 25.17
C ASN A 762 15.10 27.88 23.92
N SER A 763 14.88 28.49 22.75
CA SER A 763 15.62 28.44 21.45
C SER A 763 16.36 27.15 20.96
N VAL A 764 16.63 26.94 19.66
CA VAL A 764 16.54 27.79 18.44
C VAL A 764 15.95 26.99 17.26
N PHE A 765 14.88 27.46 16.59
CA PHE A 765 14.69 27.43 15.11
C PHE A 765 13.29 27.93 14.69
N ARG A 766 13.06 29.25 14.61
CA ARG A 766 11.91 29.80 13.85
C ARG A 766 12.04 31.25 13.39
N VAL A 767 12.79 31.45 12.31
CA VAL A 767 12.87 32.69 11.51
C VAL A 767 13.09 32.24 10.06
N LEU A 768 12.53 32.84 9.00
CA LEU A 768 11.84 34.13 8.85
C LEU A 768 10.48 33.98 8.16
N SER A 769 9.51 34.80 8.58
CA SER A 769 8.39 35.23 7.72
C SER A 769 7.86 36.57 8.20
N LEU A 770 7.42 37.42 7.27
CA LEU A 770 6.71 38.69 7.47
C LEU A 770 7.42 39.75 8.34
N ALA A 771 8.14 40.65 7.67
CA ALA A 771 8.32 42.02 8.12
C ALA A 771 8.37 42.99 6.91
N ASN A 772 7.23 43.60 6.57
CA ASN A 772 7.16 45.01 6.16
C ASN A 772 5.71 45.51 6.00
N SER A 773 5.43 46.70 6.55
CA SER A 773 4.17 47.40 6.33
C SER A 773 4.30 48.90 6.64
N ASN A 774 3.68 49.74 5.79
CA ASN A 774 3.32 51.15 6.02
C ASN A 774 4.44 52.22 6.10
N ILE A 775 4.63 52.93 4.98
CA ILE A 775 4.63 54.41 4.96
C ILE A 775 3.61 54.85 3.88
N LYS A 776 3.00 56.04 4.04
CA LYS A 776 1.83 56.51 3.27
C LYS A 776 2.19 57.27 1.98
N GLY A 777 1.31 57.19 0.97
CA GLY A 777 1.28 58.06 -0.21
C GLY A 777 -0.12 58.11 -0.83
N ILE A 778 -0.59 59.29 -1.25
CA ILE A 778 -1.92 59.58 -1.84
C ILE A 778 -1.72 59.76 -3.36
N GLY A 779 -2.63 59.40 -4.29
CA GLY A 779 -3.96 58.78 -4.23
C GLY A 779 -4.69 58.90 -5.60
N MET A 780 -5.90 58.33 -5.73
CA MET A 780 -6.78 58.35 -6.95
C MET A 780 -6.21 57.62 -8.21
N THR A 781 -7.00 57.03 -9.13
CA THR A 781 -8.47 56.86 -9.23
C THR A 781 -8.86 55.53 -9.92
N SER A 782 -10.03 55.00 -9.51
CA SER A 782 -11.01 54.12 -10.19
C SER A 782 -10.74 53.36 -11.52
N THR A 783 -11.38 52.19 -11.58
CA THR A 783 -11.92 51.45 -12.76
C THR A 783 -10.96 50.86 -13.80
N PHE A 784 -10.95 49.53 -13.87
CA PHE A 784 -10.73 48.75 -15.10
C PHE A 784 -11.80 47.66 -15.24
N ASP A 785 -12.36 47.55 -16.45
CA ASP A 785 -13.21 46.44 -16.88
C ASP A 785 -12.34 45.43 -17.68
N LYS A 786 -12.90 44.25 -18.00
CA LYS A 786 -12.27 43.06 -18.63
C LYS A 786 -11.04 43.29 -19.53
N GLU A 787 -10.02 42.41 -19.42
CA GLU A 787 -9.84 41.27 -20.35
C GLU A 787 -8.62 40.34 -20.08
N LYS A 788 -8.62 39.18 -20.77
CA LYS A 788 -7.48 38.31 -21.16
C LYS A 788 -6.55 37.71 -20.09
N VAL A 789 -6.93 36.48 -19.69
CA VAL A 789 -6.10 35.26 -19.53
C VAL A 789 -4.57 35.42 -19.63
N SER A 790 -3.85 35.14 -18.55
CA SER A 790 -2.40 34.90 -18.55
C SER A 790 -2.07 33.41 -18.76
N ARG A 791 -1.36 33.07 -19.85
CA ARG A 791 -0.67 31.77 -20.00
C ARG A 791 0.60 31.77 -19.14
N SER A 792 0.88 30.65 -18.46
CA SER A 792 2.18 30.42 -17.81
C SER A 792 2.98 29.43 -18.67
N GLY A 793 3.87 29.94 -19.53
CA GLY A 793 4.85 29.12 -20.25
C GLY A 793 6.01 28.67 -19.35
N PRO A 794 6.80 27.67 -19.78
CA PRO A 794 8.01 27.27 -19.07
C PRO A 794 9.06 28.39 -19.10
N ARG A 795 9.97 28.38 -18.12
CA ARG A 795 11.05 29.34 -17.94
C ARG A 795 12.38 28.74 -18.35
N VAL A 796 13.11 29.43 -19.20
CA VAL A 796 14.32 28.92 -19.86
C VAL A 796 15.43 29.97 -19.75
N THR A 797 16.66 29.51 -19.53
CA THR A 797 17.83 30.38 -19.34
C THR A 797 18.61 30.47 -20.64
N ILE A 798 18.53 31.61 -21.33
CA ILE A 798 19.31 31.84 -22.56
C ILE A 798 20.67 32.46 -22.23
N SER A 799 21.70 32.00 -22.94
CA SER A 799 23.08 32.45 -22.83
C SER A 799 23.67 32.71 -24.22
N CYS A 800 24.77 33.46 -24.29
CA CYS A 800 25.49 33.72 -25.53
C CYS A 800 26.99 33.84 -25.23
N PRO A 801 27.87 33.06 -25.91
CA PRO A 801 29.30 33.03 -25.60
C PRO A 801 30.08 34.19 -26.24
N GLN A 802 29.58 34.79 -27.32
CA GLN A 802 30.27 35.82 -28.12
C GLN A 802 30.52 37.15 -27.37
N LYS A 803 29.90 37.35 -26.19
CA LYS A 803 30.34 38.34 -25.19
C LYS A 803 30.71 37.59 -23.91
N GLY A 804 32.01 37.53 -23.62
CA GLY A 804 32.61 36.59 -22.67
C GLY A 804 31.92 36.49 -21.31
N LYS A 805 31.62 35.24 -20.89
CA LYS A 805 31.00 34.86 -19.61
C LYS A 805 29.81 35.74 -19.18
N CYS A 806 28.91 36.05 -20.12
CA CYS A 806 27.59 36.57 -19.77
C CYS A 806 26.80 35.55 -18.93
N VAL A 807 26.39 35.94 -17.71
CA VAL A 807 25.47 35.15 -16.88
C VAL A 807 24.15 34.95 -17.62
N GLY A 808 23.67 33.70 -17.67
CA GLY A 808 22.45 33.33 -18.39
C GLY A 808 21.22 34.13 -17.93
N LYS A 809 20.41 34.58 -18.88
CA LYS A 809 19.22 35.42 -18.63
C LYS A 809 17.97 34.55 -18.68
N LEU A 810 17.20 34.54 -17.59
CA LEU A 810 15.92 33.86 -17.55
C LEU A 810 14.88 34.54 -18.47
N VAL A 811 14.08 33.73 -19.15
CA VAL A 811 13.00 34.14 -20.07
C VAL A 811 11.82 33.19 -19.90
N LEU A 812 10.63 33.61 -20.31
CA LEU A 812 9.55 32.67 -20.63
C LEU A 812 9.76 32.19 -22.06
N LEU A 813 9.58 30.89 -22.30
CA LEU A 813 9.66 30.30 -23.63
C LEU A 813 8.50 30.83 -24.50
N PRO A 814 8.77 31.45 -25.67
CA PRO A 814 7.73 31.87 -26.61
C PRO A 814 7.14 30.67 -27.37
N GLU A 815 6.11 30.91 -28.19
CA GLU A 815 5.39 29.83 -28.89
C GLU A 815 6.04 29.45 -30.25
N SER A 816 7.16 30.08 -30.61
CA SER A 816 7.94 29.78 -31.82
C SER A 816 9.45 30.05 -31.64
N ILE A 817 10.29 29.36 -32.42
CA ILE A 817 11.75 29.50 -32.30
C ILE A 817 12.28 30.81 -32.89
N GLU A 818 11.61 31.35 -33.91
CA GLU A 818 11.89 32.69 -34.44
C GLU A 818 11.69 33.78 -33.38
N GLU A 819 10.64 33.67 -32.55
CA GLU A 819 10.42 34.59 -31.43
C GLU A 819 11.52 34.46 -30.38
N LEU A 820 12.04 33.24 -30.14
CA LEU A 820 13.15 33.01 -29.21
C LEU A 820 14.46 33.65 -29.71
N LEU A 821 14.75 33.55 -31.02
CA LEU A 821 15.90 34.21 -31.65
C LEU A 821 15.78 35.74 -31.57
N LYS A 822 14.60 36.31 -31.90
CA LYS A 822 14.29 37.75 -31.73
C LYS A 822 14.38 38.21 -30.27
N LEU A 823 14.02 37.35 -29.30
CA LEU A 823 14.21 37.61 -27.87
C LEU A 823 15.69 37.62 -27.46
N GLY A 824 16.51 36.76 -28.09
CA GLY A 824 17.96 36.79 -28.00
C GLY A 824 18.53 38.11 -28.52
N GLU A 825 18.09 38.54 -29.71
CA GLU A 825 18.47 39.81 -30.32
C GLU A 825 18.17 41.01 -29.40
N MET A 826 16.93 41.10 -28.89
CA MET A 826 16.53 42.13 -27.93
C MET A 826 17.31 42.07 -26.60
N LYS A 827 17.70 40.88 -26.12
CA LYS A 827 18.37 40.73 -24.81
C LYS A 827 19.90 40.78 -24.85
N PHE A 828 20.56 40.60 -25.99
CA PHE A 828 22.02 40.58 -26.11
C PHE A 828 22.60 41.55 -27.15
N GLY A 829 21.78 42.13 -28.03
CA GLY A 829 22.20 43.10 -29.05
C GLY A 829 23.07 42.47 -30.14
N PHE A 830 22.68 41.28 -30.59
CA PHE A 830 23.28 40.49 -31.67
C PHE A 830 22.19 39.56 -32.22
N ALA A 831 22.13 39.32 -33.53
CA ALA A 831 21.09 38.48 -34.14
C ALA A 831 21.54 37.00 -34.22
N PRO A 832 21.12 36.12 -33.29
CA PRO A 832 21.43 34.69 -33.39
C PRO A 832 20.68 34.05 -34.55
N THR A 833 21.30 33.07 -35.18
CA THR A 833 20.72 32.25 -36.26
C THR A 833 20.35 30.84 -35.79
N ARG A 834 20.97 30.36 -34.70
CA ARG A 834 20.86 28.98 -34.22
C ARG A 834 20.62 28.92 -32.70
N VAL A 835 19.88 27.91 -32.26
CA VAL A 835 19.63 27.60 -30.83
C VAL A 835 20.27 26.26 -30.52
N LEU A 836 21.19 26.24 -29.55
CA LEU A 836 21.92 25.04 -29.13
C LEU A 836 21.64 24.72 -27.65
N THR A 837 21.85 23.47 -27.26
CA THR A 837 22.05 23.04 -25.87
C THR A 837 23.42 23.50 -25.33
N ILE A 838 23.68 23.32 -24.02
CA ILE A 838 25.04 23.49 -23.45
C ILE A 838 26.05 22.61 -24.19
N ASP A 839 25.65 21.38 -24.54
CA ASP A 839 26.48 20.36 -25.18
C ASP A 839 26.65 20.57 -26.71
N GLY A 840 26.18 21.70 -27.24
CA GLY A 840 26.35 22.10 -28.64
C GLY A 840 25.39 21.44 -29.65
N ALA A 841 24.46 20.60 -29.20
CA ALA A 841 23.42 20.02 -30.07
C ALA A 841 22.37 21.08 -30.44
N GLU A 842 22.01 21.15 -31.73
CA GLU A 842 21.03 22.10 -32.27
C GLU A 842 19.58 21.69 -31.97
N ILE A 843 18.71 22.69 -31.79
CA ILE A 843 17.29 22.53 -31.47
C ILE A 843 16.47 23.23 -32.55
N ASP A 844 15.75 22.46 -33.36
CA ASP A 844 14.88 22.97 -34.43
C ASP A 844 13.44 23.27 -33.96
N ASP A 845 12.98 22.61 -32.88
CA ASP A 845 11.60 22.70 -32.38
C ASP A 845 11.55 23.07 -30.89
N VAL A 846 10.75 24.09 -30.58
CA VAL A 846 10.47 24.59 -29.23
C VAL A 846 9.81 23.52 -28.35
N ALA A 847 9.07 22.58 -28.93
CA ALA A 847 8.39 21.50 -28.19
C ALA A 847 9.35 20.53 -27.48
N VAL A 848 10.65 20.56 -27.80
CA VAL A 848 11.69 19.76 -27.13
C VAL A 848 12.12 20.39 -25.79
N ILE A 849 12.02 21.72 -25.67
CA ILE A 849 12.58 22.53 -24.58
C ILE A 849 11.68 22.49 -23.34
N ARG A 850 12.27 22.36 -22.15
CA ARG A 850 11.59 22.17 -20.86
C ARG A 850 11.84 23.32 -19.88
N ASP A 851 11.03 23.34 -18.81
CA ASP A 851 11.14 24.30 -17.72
C ASP A 851 12.43 24.07 -16.92
N GLY A 852 13.31 25.08 -16.87
CA GLY A 852 14.64 25.03 -16.26
C GLY A 852 15.81 24.86 -17.23
N ASP A 853 15.57 24.55 -18.51
CA ASP A 853 16.63 24.30 -19.49
C ASP A 853 17.56 25.52 -19.70
N GLN A 854 18.80 25.25 -20.12
CA GLN A 854 19.77 26.27 -20.51
C GLN A 854 20.09 26.16 -22.00
N LEU A 855 19.98 27.28 -22.70
CA LEU A 855 20.18 27.37 -24.15
C LEU A 855 21.34 28.30 -24.47
N VAL A 856 22.04 27.99 -25.55
CA VAL A 856 23.15 28.79 -26.10
C VAL A 856 22.69 29.34 -27.45
N LEU A 857 22.64 30.66 -27.58
CA LEU A 857 22.28 31.34 -28.81
C LEU A 857 23.53 31.71 -29.59
N ALA A 858 23.63 31.21 -30.83
CA ALA A 858 24.82 31.29 -31.66
C ALA A 858 24.60 32.07 -32.98
N GLY A 859 25.67 32.67 -33.49
CA GLY A 859 25.69 33.39 -34.77
C GLY A 859 25.94 32.48 -35.99
N GLY A 860 25.82 33.06 -37.18
CA GLY A 860 26.02 32.35 -38.45
C GLY A 860 27.48 32.01 -38.78
N ASP A 861 28.43 32.72 -38.17
CA ASP A 861 29.88 32.57 -38.41
C ASP A 861 30.61 32.13 -37.13
N GLU A 862 31.69 31.37 -37.32
CA GLU A 862 32.67 30.91 -36.31
C GLU A 862 32.16 30.00 -35.16
N LEU A 863 31.78 28.76 -35.51
CA LEU A 863 31.85 27.59 -34.60
C LEU A 863 32.34 26.32 -35.35
N THR A 864 33.47 26.44 -36.06
CA THR A 864 34.17 25.31 -36.71
C THR A 864 35.59 25.11 -36.21
N GLU A 865 35.80 25.24 -34.89
CA GLU A 865 37.02 24.81 -34.20
C GLU A 865 36.74 24.61 -32.69
N ASN A 866 37.59 23.84 -32.00
CA ASN A 866 37.58 23.59 -30.55
C ASN A 866 36.48 22.66 -29.96
N VAL A 867 36.32 21.45 -30.51
CA VAL A 867 35.97 20.25 -29.69
C VAL A 867 36.87 19.07 -30.07
N THR A 868 38.14 19.15 -29.68
CA THR A 868 39.05 18.00 -29.57
C THR A 868 39.88 18.17 -28.29
N HIS A 869 39.94 17.10 -27.48
CA HIS A 869 40.46 17.06 -26.10
C HIS A 869 39.58 17.75 -25.05
N GLY A 870 39.36 17.03 -23.95
CA GLY A 870 38.40 17.27 -22.87
C GLY A 870 38.06 15.95 -22.20
#